data_AF-A0A151N067-F1
#
_entry.id   AF-A0A151N067-F1
#
_cell.length_a   1.000
_cell.length_b   1.000
_cell.length_c   1.000
_cell.angle_alpha   90.00
_cell.angle_beta   90.00
_cell.angle_gamma   90.00
#
_symmetry.space_group_name_H-M   'P 1'
#
loop_
_entity.id
_entity.type
_entity.pdbx_description
1 polymer ?
#
loop_
_entity_poly.entity_id
_entity_poly.type
_entity_poly.pdbx_seq_one_letter_code
_entity_poly.pdbx_strand_id
1 'polypeptide(L)'
;MLTLSDTENNLHFLLMAKGLLEPGAQELPWVPLRLQIQHQGRVVREVWTNITEEAPDFAEVLSDLSAREMQWLGQGQLVIAVQSEGRPPCQLAGTIAPRRSCDTIQSVLCGADALVPTKTGAVGSAKLALHENGTLEYQVQVAGTGSEVVSITLETKPRRKSRRNILFDMTPSYQDGLASGTWQDLTARDAHMLLQNELFLNVATKDFEEGELRGQISSLLYSGLLARYAVLPTPLAGQFVVPAVRTGAGGHAWLWLDEHCHLHYEIAVAGLGRADDGTVSAHLHGVAELAGRSREPKRLLKGFYGTEAQGVVKDLDAELLQHLAQGTAFLQVSTKLHPRGELRGRVHIPNQCEVGGMRLAPRDEDDLPEASRPRDVEQLKKDPNSCFFEGQPRAHGARWAPAYDPKCSLCSCQKRTVICDPILCQPLNCTRQVHPDDRCCPVCEEKKPGQDVPKAEKARDSSEGCYFDGDKTWRGAGTQWHPVVPPFGLIKCAVCTCKGATGEVHCEKVQCPRLSCTNPVRLSPSDCCKQCPAPEKSPPELSDMMQADGPRACRFGRHWYMNNESWHPTVPPFGEMKCITCWCVAGETHCQRQECPPSACSGSAKKENRCCTRCQAPDTLSDVLEKPHDDAPEVWSH
;
A
#
# COMPACT_ATOMS: atom_id res chain seq x y z
N MET A 1 -25.32 -22.32 6.19
CA MET A 1 -23.99 -22.64 5.63
C MET A 1 -23.97 -24.11 5.25
N LEU A 2 -23.35 -24.48 4.12
CA LEU A 2 -23.25 -25.87 3.68
C LEU A 2 -21.79 -26.17 3.31
N THR A 3 -21.31 -27.36 3.64
CA THR A 3 -19.98 -27.84 3.26
C THR A 3 -20.01 -29.34 3.00
N LEU A 4 -19.24 -29.79 2.02
CA LEU A 4 -19.04 -31.21 1.77
C LEU A 4 -17.92 -31.75 2.69
N SER A 5 -17.99 -33.03 3.05
CA SER A 5 -16.89 -33.74 3.71
C SER A 5 -15.69 -33.93 2.77
N ASP A 6 -14.50 -33.89 3.35
CA ASP A 6 -13.24 -34.05 2.62
C ASP A 6 -12.97 -35.48 2.18
N THR A 7 -13.64 -36.49 2.73
CA THR A 7 -13.40 -37.91 2.37
C THR A 7 -14.65 -38.65 1.94
N GLU A 8 -15.81 -38.25 2.45
CA GLU A 8 -17.08 -38.94 2.25
C GLU A 8 -18.06 -38.06 1.46
N ASN A 9 -19.06 -38.68 0.85
CA ASN A 9 -20.12 -37.97 0.14
C ASN A 9 -21.19 -37.50 1.14
N ASN A 10 -20.76 -36.72 2.13
CA ASN A 10 -21.62 -36.19 3.18
C ASN A 10 -21.72 -34.67 3.05
N LEU A 11 -22.94 -34.13 3.11
CA LEU A 11 -23.18 -32.70 3.13
C LEU A 11 -23.54 -32.26 4.54
N HIS A 12 -22.63 -31.53 5.16
CA HIS A 12 -22.84 -30.88 6.45
C HIS A 12 -23.52 -29.55 6.22
N PHE A 13 -24.55 -29.25 6.99
CA PHE A 13 -25.19 -27.93 6.92
C PHE A 13 -25.58 -27.41 8.30
N LEU A 14 -25.52 -26.08 8.43
CA LEU A 14 -25.96 -25.32 9.58
C LEU A 14 -27.01 -24.32 9.10
N LEU A 15 -28.21 -24.41 9.65
CA LEU A 15 -29.27 -23.42 9.52
C LEU A 15 -29.23 -22.52 10.75
N MET A 16 -29.14 -21.21 10.52
CA MET A 16 -29.21 -20.22 11.59
C MET A 16 -30.56 -19.52 11.47
N ALA A 17 -31.46 -19.79 12.41
CA ALA A 17 -32.78 -19.21 12.40
C ALA A 17 -32.79 -17.91 13.23
N LYS A 18 -32.89 -16.75 12.56
CA LYS A 18 -33.05 -15.46 13.23
C LYS A 18 -34.42 -14.87 12.92
N GLY A 19 -35.23 -14.62 13.95
CA GLY A 19 -36.58 -14.04 13.80
C GLY A 19 -37.68 -15.04 13.39
N LEU A 20 -37.38 -16.33 13.25
CA LEU A 20 -38.40 -17.39 13.08
C LEU A 20 -39.14 -17.72 14.40
N LEU A 21 -38.61 -17.27 15.53
CA LEU A 21 -39.11 -17.50 16.89
C LEU A 21 -39.62 -16.20 17.54
N GLU A 22 -40.19 -15.26 16.78
CA GLU A 22 -40.76 -14.04 17.40
C GLU A 22 -41.92 -14.41 18.33
N PRO A 23 -42.03 -13.76 19.51
CA PRO A 23 -43.02 -14.09 20.54
C PRO A 23 -44.42 -13.67 20.09
N GLY A 24 -45.05 -14.50 19.27
CA GLY A 24 -46.43 -14.37 18.80
C GLY A 24 -47.25 -15.58 19.22
N ALA A 25 -47.81 -15.55 20.43
CA ALA A 25 -48.90 -16.41 20.91
C ALA A 25 -48.81 -17.91 20.54
N GLN A 26 -47.66 -18.56 20.75
CA GLN A 26 -47.54 -20.02 20.66
C GLN A 26 -47.41 -20.63 22.06
N GLU A 27 -48.25 -21.62 22.36
CA GLU A 27 -48.32 -22.34 23.65
C GLU A 27 -47.17 -23.34 23.86
N LEU A 28 -46.31 -23.56 22.85
CA LEU A 28 -45.24 -24.55 22.88
C LEU A 28 -43.85 -23.89 22.91
N PRO A 29 -42.89 -24.41 23.72
CA PRO A 29 -41.54 -23.84 23.83
C PRO A 29 -40.61 -24.19 22.65
N TRP A 30 -41.14 -24.83 21.60
CA TRP A 30 -40.40 -25.30 20.44
C TRP A 30 -41.22 -25.14 19.16
N VAL A 31 -40.54 -24.90 18.03
CA VAL A 31 -41.16 -24.80 16.70
C VAL A 31 -40.68 -25.96 15.83
N PRO A 32 -41.59 -26.82 15.33
CA PRO A 32 -41.24 -27.83 14.34
C PRO A 32 -40.87 -27.19 13.00
N LEU A 33 -39.72 -27.59 12.49
CA LEU A 33 -39.24 -27.28 11.16
C LEU A 33 -39.18 -28.56 10.33
N ARG A 34 -39.78 -28.48 9.15
CA ARG A 34 -39.67 -29.48 8.09
C ARG A 34 -38.71 -28.96 7.04
N LEU A 35 -37.58 -29.65 6.88
CA LEU A 35 -36.59 -29.35 5.86
C LEU A 35 -36.67 -30.35 4.73
N GLN A 36 -36.71 -29.84 3.50
CA GLN A 36 -36.77 -30.64 2.28
C GLN A 36 -35.68 -30.20 1.32
N ILE A 37 -34.94 -31.17 0.79
CA ILE A 37 -34.12 -30.97 -0.40
C ILE A 37 -34.91 -31.45 -1.59
N GLN A 38 -35.07 -30.59 -2.57
CA GLN A 38 -35.92 -30.82 -3.73
C GLN A 38 -35.11 -30.71 -5.03
N HIS A 39 -35.45 -31.54 -6.01
CA HIS A 39 -34.98 -31.42 -7.40
C HIS A 39 -36.22 -31.28 -8.29
N GLN A 40 -36.31 -30.20 -9.06
CA GLN A 40 -37.46 -29.93 -9.94
C GLN A 40 -38.83 -30.05 -9.22
N GLY A 41 -38.90 -29.60 -7.96
CA GLY A 41 -40.11 -29.66 -7.12
C GLY A 41 -40.42 -31.03 -6.50
N ARG A 42 -39.61 -32.06 -6.75
CA ARG A 42 -39.73 -33.38 -6.10
C ARG A 42 -38.81 -33.46 -4.90
N VAL A 43 -39.34 -33.91 -3.77
CA VAL A 43 -38.56 -34.13 -2.54
C VAL A 43 -37.60 -35.30 -2.76
N VAL A 44 -36.31 -35.04 -2.57
CA VAL A 44 -35.21 -36.00 -2.68
C VAL A 44 -34.81 -36.48 -1.28
N ARG A 45 -34.68 -35.56 -0.33
CA ARG A 45 -34.40 -35.84 1.09
C ARG A 45 -35.30 -34.97 1.96
N GLU A 46 -35.66 -35.49 3.13
CA GLU A 46 -36.48 -34.79 4.12
C GLU A 46 -35.92 -35.02 5.52
N VAL A 47 -35.90 -33.96 6.32
CA VAL A 47 -35.43 -33.95 7.70
C VAL A 47 -36.43 -33.17 8.56
N TRP A 48 -36.73 -33.69 9.75
CA TRP A 48 -37.62 -33.08 10.73
C TRP A 48 -36.81 -32.66 11.96
N THR A 49 -37.02 -31.44 12.43
CA THR A 49 -36.31 -30.93 13.61
C THR A 49 -37.18 -29.95 14.39
N ASN A 50 -36.86 -29.78 15.68
CA ASN A 50 -37.53 -28.85 16.57
C ASN A 50 -36.51 -27.83 17.07
N ILE A 51 -36.76 -26.54 16.85
CA ILE A 51 -35.89 -25.46 17.35
C ILE A 51 -36.51 -24.76 18.56
N THR A 52 -35.68 -24.25 19.47
CA THR A 52 -36.09 -23.52 20.67
C THR A 52 -35.41 -22.15 20.73
N GLU A 53 -35.87 -21.26 21.61
CA GLU A 53 -35.24 -19.94 21.79
C GLU A 53 -33.79 -20.04 22.32
N GLU A 54 -33.50 -21.08 23.11
CA GLU A 54 -32.16 -21.37 23.65
C GLU A 54 -31.23 -22.02 22.62
N ALA A 55 -31.79 -22.71 21.62
CA ALA A 55 -31.07 -23.37 20.53
C ALA A 55 -31.76 -23.13 19.17
N PRO A 56 -31.65 -21.91 18.61
CA PRO A 56 -32.29 -21.55 17.34
C PRO A 56 -31.54 -22.13 16.13
N ASP A 57 -30.28 -22.55 16.31
CA ASP A 57 -29.43 -23.07 15.25
C ASP A 57 -29.60 -24.59 15.12
N PHE A 58 -29.71 -25.07 13.88
CA PHE A 58 -29.83 -26.49 13.56
C PHE A 58 -28.67 -26.94 12.68
N ALA A 59 -27.92 -27.93 13.15
CA ALA A 59 -26.82 -28.55 12.42
C ALA A 59 -27.13 -30.03 12.15
N GLU A 60 -26.92 -30.47 10.92
CA GLU A 60 -27.20 -31.84 10.50
C GLU A 60 -26.23 -32.29 9.39
N VAL A 61 -26.14 -33.60 9.19
CA VAL A 61 -25.31 -34.22 8.15
C VAL A 61 -26.17 -35.09 7.26
N LEU A 62 -26.21 -34.77 5.97
CA LEU A 62 -26.78 -35.67 4.96
C LEU A 62 -25.69 -36.62 4.51
N SER A 63 -25.71 -37.82 5.07
CA SER A 63 -24.77 -38.89 4.72
C SER A 63 -25.19 -39.63 3.46
N ASP A 64 -24.21 -40.28 2.82
CA ASP A 64 -24.43 -41.22 1.72
C ASP A 64 -25.18 -40.59 0.53
N LEU A 65 -24.71 -39.44 0.07
CA LEU A 65 -25.21 -38.83 -1.16
C LEU A 65 -24.84 -39.70 -2.37
N SER A 66 -25.85 -40.04 -3.15
CA SER A 66 -25.71 -40.78 -4.40
C SER A 66 -24.96 -39.95 -5.45
N ALA A 67 -24.38 -40.61 -6.45
CA ALA A 67 -23.69 -39.94 -7.56
C ALA A 67 -24.59 -38.90 -8.27
N ARG A 68 -25.89 -39.18 -8.36
CA ARG A 68 -26.87 -38.27 -8.98
C ARG A 68 -27.15 -37.05 -8.12
N GLU A 69 -27.29 -37.23 -6.80
CA GLU A 69 -27.42 -36.11 -5.85
C GLU A 69 -26.16 -35.22 -5.87
N MET A 70 -24.98 -35.83 -5.92
CA MET A 70 -23.70 -35.12 -6.04
C MET A 70 -23.58 -34.32 -7.33
N GLN A 71 -24.11 -34.85 -8.45
CA GLN A 71 -24.16 -34.13 -9.71
C GLN A 71 -25.12 -32.94 -9.65
N TRP A 72 -26.33 -33.12 -9.10
CA TRP A 72 -27.29 -32.04 -8.94
C TRP A 72 -26.83 -30.94 -7.98
N LEU A 73 -26.11 -31.30 -6.91
CA LEU A 73 -25.45 -30.36 -6.01
C LEU A 73 -24.41 -29.52 -6.76
N GLY A 74 -23.54 -30.16 -7.54
CA GLY A 74 -22.49 -29.48 -8.30
C GLY A 74 -23.06 -28.51 -9.33
N GLN A 75 -24.16 -28.90 -9.99
CA GLN A 75 -24.83 -28.13 -11.03
C GLN A 75 -25.79 -27.04 -10.51
N GLY A 76 -25.90 -26.87 -9.19
CA GLY A 76 -26.79 -25.88 -8.61
C GLY A 76 -28.29 -26.17 -8.83
N GLN A 77 -28.68 -27.43 -8.96
CA GLN A 77 -30.06 -27.83 -9.30
C GLN A 77 -30.92 -28.22 -8.09
N LEU A 78 -30.32 -28.32 -6.90
CA LEU A 78 -31.05 -28.66 -5.69
C LEU A 78 -31.55 -27.40 -4.98
N VAL A 79 -32.77 -27.47 -4.47
CA VAL A 79 -33.40 -26.41 -3.67
C VAL A 79 -33.54 -26.93 -2.24
N ILE A 80 -33.06 -26.16 -1.27
CA ILE A 80 -33.33 -26.38 0.14
C ILE A 80 -34.55 -25.54 0.53
N ALA A 81 -35.58 -26.19 1.04
CA ALA A 81 -36.81 -25.56 1.51
C ALA A 81 -37.01 -25.89 2.99
N VAL A 82 -37.30 -24.86 3.79
CA VAL A 82 -37.61 -24.96 5.22
C VAL A 82 -39.02 -24.45 5.42
N GLN A 83 -39.85 -25.27 6.04
CA GLN A 83 -41.24 -24.93 6.36
C GLN A 83 -41.44 -25.04 7.88
N SER A 84 -41.97 -24.00 8.50
CA SER A 84 -42.39 -24.02 9.90
C SER A 84 -43.88 -24.39 9.98
N GLU A 85 -44.27 -25.28 10.89
CA GLU A 85 -45.69 -25.58 11.12
C GLU A 85 -46.39 -24.57 12.07
N GLY A 86 -45.67 -23.54 12.54
CA GLY A 86 -46.21 -22.46 13.37
C GLY A 86 -47.21 -21.54 12.65
N ARG A 87 -47.95 -20.72 13.40
CA ARG A 87 -48.82 -19.67 12.85
C ARG A 87 -48.16 -18.29 12.98
N PRO A 88 -47.98 -17.51 11.89
CA PRO A 88 -48.24 -17.87 10.49
C PRO A 88 -47.21 -18.87 9.94
N PRO A 89 -47.61 -19.78 9.01
CA PRO A 89 -46.68 -20.72 8.41
C PRO A 89 -45.68 -19.97 7.52
N CYS A 90 -44.41 -20.06 7.87
CA CYS A 90 -43.32 -19.51 7.07
C CYS A 90 -42.72 -20.63 6.21
N GLN A 91 -42.51 -20.32 4.93
CA GLN A 91 -41.76 -21.17 4.01
C GLN A 91 -40.61 -20.35 3.41
N LEU A 92 -39.40 -20.83 3.57
CA LEU A 92 -38.20 -20.27 2.98
C LEU A 92 -37.60 -21.30 2.04
N ALA A 93 -37.21 -20.89 0.84
CA ALA A 93 -36.56 -21.76 -0.12
C ALA A 93 -35.39 -21.03 -0.79
N GLY A 94 -34.33 -21.77 -1.08
CA GLY A 94 -33.17 -21.25 -1.78
C GLY A 94 -32.45 -22.36 -2.54
N THR A 95 -31.78 -21.99 -3.63
CA THR A 95 -30.97 -22.93 -4.41
C THR A 95 -29.65 -23.21 -3.70
N ILE A 96 -29.26 -24.47 -3.61
CA ILE A 96 -27.92 -24.87 -3.20
C ILE A 96 -27.03 -24.77 -4.43
N ALA A 97 -26.00 -23.91 -4.39
CA ALA A 97 -25.06 -23.70 -5.47
C ALA A 97 -23.62 -23.59 -4.93
N PRO A 98 -22.59 -23.78 -5.78
CA PRO A 98 -21.20 -23.56 -5.40
C PRO A 98 -20.96 -22.15 -4.83
N ARG A 99 -20.03 -22.03 -3.89
CA ARG A 99 -19.72 -20.75 -3.23
C ARG A 99 -19.23 -19.73 -4.26
N ARG A 100 -19.97 -18.64 -4.42
CA ARG A 100 -19.46 -17.44 -5.11
C ARG A 100 -18.49 -16.69 -4.21
N SER A 101 -17.37 -16.28 -4.80
CA SER A 101 -16.42 -15.36 -4.18
C SER A 101 -15.93 -14.38 -5.23
N CYS A 102 -15.41 -13.24 -4.78
CA CYS A 102 -14.66 -12.34 -5.65
C CYS A 102 -13.22 -12.84 -5.87
N ASP A 103 -12.85 -14.02 -5.37
CA ASP A 103 -11.50 -14.53 -5.52
C ASP A 103 -11.25 -14.93 -6.98
N THR A 104 -9.99 -14.80 -7.42
CA THR A 104 -9.59 -15.22 -8.77
C THR A 104 -8.95 -16.60 -8.68
N ILE A 105 -9.57 -17.60 -9.30
CA ILE A 105 -9.00 -18.95 -9.38
C ILE A 105 -7.96 -18.97 -10.50
N GLN A 106 -6.71 -19.29 -10.16
CA GLN A 106 -5.58 -19.25 -11.08
C GLN A 106 -4.60 -20.39 -10.84
N SER A 107 -3.73 -20.64 -11.82
CA SER A 107 -2.56 -21.49 -11.64
C SER A 107 -1.36 -20.97 -12.43
N VAL A 108 -0.20 -20.96 -11.79
CA VAL A 108 1.10 -20.86 -12.46
C VAL A 108 1.63 -22.28 -12.64
N LEU A 109 1.83 -22.70 -13.89
CA LEU A 109 2.42 -23.99 -14.20
C LEU A 109 3.90 -23.81 -14.52
N CYS A 110 4.75 -24.57 -13.84
CA CYS A 110 6.19 -24.50 -14.02
C CYS A 110 6.82 -25.90 -14.06
N GLY A 111 8.06 -25.97 -14.54
CA GLY A 111 8.80 -27.22 -14.66
C GLY A 111 9.20 -27.82 -13.31
N ALA A 112 9.47 -27.00 -12.29
CA ALA A 112 9.87 -27.45 -10.96
C ALA A 112 8.77 -28.25 -10.25
N ASP A 113 7.51 -27.94 -10.54
CA ASP A 113 6.33 -28.57 -9.93
C ASP A 113 5.80 -29.75 -10.75
N ALA A 114 6.39 -30.01 -11.93
CA ALA A 114 6.09 -31.19 -12.73
C ALA A 114 6.35 -32.50 -11.96
N LEU A 115 5.63 -33.56 -12.32
CA LEU A 115 5.77 -34.87 -11.68
C LEU A 115 7.22 -35.39 -11.72
N VAL A 116 7.89 -35.12 -12.84
CA VAL A 116 9.33 -35.23 -13.00
C VAL A 116 9.85 -33.80 -13.25
N PRO A 117 10.53 -33.17 -12.27
CA PRO A 117 10.92 -31.78 -12.38
C PRO A 117 11.77 -31.49 -13.63
N THR A 118 11.37 -30.49 -14.39
CA THR A 118 12.04 -30.04 -15.62
C THR A 118 12.65 -28.65 -15.45
N LYS A 119 13.59 -28.30 -16.32
CA LYS A 119 14.24 -26.97 -16.37
C LYS A 119 14.26 -26.43 -17.80
N THR A 120 13.12 -26.48 -18.48
CA THR A 120 13.01 -26.06 -19.89
C THR A 120 12.94 -24.55 -20.04
N GLY A 121 12.54 -23.83 -18.98
CA GLY A 121 12.26 -22.39 -19.03
C GLY A 121 10.89 -22.06 -19.61
N ALA A 122 10.04 -23.07 -19.88
CA ALA A 122 8.66 -22.92 -20.31
C ALA A 122 7.74 -22.57 -19.12
N VAL A 123 6.58 -22.03 -19.41
CA VAL A 123 5.58 -21.62 -18.42
C VAL A 123 4.17 -21.87 -18.92
N GLY A 124 3.28 -22.23 -18.00
CA GLY A 124 1.85 -22.21 -18.22
C GLY A 124 1.18 -21.25 -17.26
N SER A 125 0.08 -20.65 -17.69
CA SER A 125 -0.64 -19.63 -16.97
C SER A 125 -2.13 -19.85 -17.15
N ALA A 126 -2.85 -20.10 -16.05
CA ALA A 126 -4.26 -20.44 -16.10
C ALA A 126 -5.11 -19.48 -15.29
N LYS A 127 -6.29 -19.18 -15.83
CA LYS A 127 -7.40 -18.48 -15.15
C LYS A 127 -8.64 -19.35 -15.27
N LEU A 128 -9.33 -19.55 -14.15
CA LEU A 128 -10.56 -20.34 -14.08
C LEU A 128 -11.68 -19.53 -13.41
N ALA A 129 -12.93 -19.79 -13.81
CA ALA A 129 -14.10 -19.19 -13.21
C ALA A 129 -15.20 -20.25 -13.00
N LEU A 130 -15.63 -20.42 -11.75
CA LEU A 130 -16.71 -21.34 -11.39
C LEU A 130 -18.04 -20.58 -11.34
N HIS A 131 -18.97 -20.98 -12.19
CA HIS A 131 -20.32 -20.40 -12.28
C HIS A 131 -21.29 -21.07 -11.29
N GLU A 132 -22.41 -20.40 -10.99
CA GLU A 132 -23.46 -20.90 -10.05
C GLU A 132 -24.12 -22.19 -10.51
N ASN A 133 -24.18 -22.41 -11.82
CA ASN A 133 -24.72 -23.62 -12.42
C ASN A 133 -23.71 -24.79 -12.45
N GLY A 134 -22.57 -24.66 -11.76
CA GLY A 134 -21.51 -25.66 -11.73
C GLY A 134 -20.58 -25.65 -12.96
N THR A 135 -20.79 -24.76 -13.93
CA THR A 135 -19.92 -24.69 -15.11
C THR A 135 -18.57 -24.09 -14.73
N LEU A 136 -17.48 -24.78 -15.06
CA LEU A 136 -16.13 -24.27 -14.92
C LEU A 136 -15.64 -23.73 -16.27
N GLU A 137 -15.48 -22.42 -16.37
CA GLU A 137 -14.81 -21.78 -17.49
C GLU A 137 -13.30 -21.78 -17.25
N TYR A 138 -12.52 -22.13 -18.28
CA TYR A 138 -11.06 -22.21 -18.19
C TYR A 138 -10.39 -21.49 -19.36
N GLN A 139 -9.26 -20.89 -19.07
CA GLN A 139 -8.33 -20.32 -20.05
C GLN A 139 -6.91 -20.64 -19.59
N VAL A 140 -6.20 -21.47 -20.35
CA VAL A 140 -4.86 -21.97 -20.04
C VAL A 140 -3.90 -21.57 -21.17
N GLN A 141 -3.02 -20.63 -20.89
CA GLN A 141 -1.98 -20.19 -21.81
C GLN A 141 -0.70 -20.97 -21.55
N VAL A 142 -0.05 -21.46 -22.61
CA VAL A 142 1.23 -22.18 -22.56
C VAL A 142 2.22 -21.46 -23.44
N ALA A 143 3.43 -21.22 -22.92
CA ALA A 143 4.43 -20.44 -23.62
C ALA A 143 5.86 -20.92 -23.32
N GLY A 144 6.75 -20.75 -24.30
CA GLY A 144 8.18 -21.08 -24.16
C GLY A 144 8.51 -22.57 -24.19
N THR A 145 7.60 -23.45 -24.60
CA THR A 145 7.87 -24.89 -24.76
C THR A 145 8.83 -25.15 -25.92
N GLY A 146 9.71 -26.14 -25.74
CA GLY A 146 10.69 -26.54 -26.77
C GLY A 146 10.10 -27.45 -27.85
N SER A 147 8.99 -28.13 -27.55
CA SER A 147 8.26 -29.00 -28.46
C SER A 147 6.75 -28.78 -28.38
N GLU A 148 6.03 -29.47 -29.28
CA GLU A 148 4.58 -29.34 -29.40
C GLU A 148 3.86 -29.87 -28.16
N VAL A 149 2.85 -29.12 -27.71
CA VAL A 149 1.95 -29.51 -26.61
C VAL A 149 1.03 -30.62 -27.10
N VAL A 150 1.07 -31.76 -26.41
CA VAL A 150 0.30 -32.96 -26.76
C VAL A 150 -0.86 -33.21 -25.81
N SER A 151 -0.83 -32.63 -24.60
CA SER A 151 -1.90 -32.80 -23.63
C SER A 151 -1.99 -31.66 -22.63
N ILE A 152 -3.20 -31.21 -22.32
CA ILE A 152 -3.52 -30.27 -21.23
C ILE A 152 -4.66 -30.88 -20.42
N THR A 153 -4.40 -31.16 -19.14
CA THR A 153 -5.32 -31.94 -18.29
C THR A 153 -5.50 -31.32 -16.92
N LEU A 154 -6.71 -31.43 -16.39
CA LEU A 154 -7.06 -31.13 -15.02
C LEU A 154 -7.05 -32.44 -14.21
N GLU A 155 -6.35 -32.43 -13.08
CA GLU A 155 -6.05 -33.63 -12.32
C GLU A 155 -6.12 -33.40 -10.81
N THR A 156 -6.25 -34.51 -10.08
CA THR A 156 -5.99 -34.54 -8.64
C THR A 156 -4.53 -34.90 -8.37
N LYS A 157 -4.06 -34.67 -7.13
CA LYS A 157 -2.75 -35.17 -6.70
C LYS A 157 -2.67 -36.69 -6.88
N PRO A 158 -1.65 -37.23 -7.56
CA PRO A 158 -1.56 -38.66 -7.82
C PRO A 158 -1.42 -39.44 -6.50
N ARG A 159 -2.30 -40.43 -6.29
CA ARG A 159 -2.27 -41.31 -5.09
C ARG A 159 -1.09 -42.29 -5.11
N ARG A 160 -0.54 -42.59 -6.29
CA ARG A 160 0.65 -43.43 -6.52
C ARG A 160 1.47 -42.80 -7.65
N LYS A 161 2.80 -42.90 -7.57
CA LYS A 161 3.73 -42.25 -8.51
C LYS A 161 3.44 -42.50 -10.00
N SER A 162 2.84 -43.64 -10.37
CA SER A 162 2.60 -44.01 -11.78
C SER A 162 1.15 -43.90 -12.27
N ARG A 163 0.20 -43.42 -11.46
CA ARG A 163 -1.21 -43.34 -11.87
C ARG A 163 -1.76 -41.93 -11.67
N ARG A 164 -1.72 -41.15 -12.76
CA ARG A 164 -2.42 -39.87 -12.89
C ARG A 164 -3.92 -40.11 -12.82
N ASN A 165 -4.64 -39.20 -12.17
CA ASN A 165 -6.09 -39.24 -12.07
C ASN A 165 -6.64 -37.97 -12.73
N ILE A 166 -6.93 -38.11 -14.02
CA ILE A 166 -7.41 -37.03 -14.90
C ILE A 166 -8.91 -36.88 -14.72
N LEU A 167 -9.35 -35.68 -14.38
CA LEU A 167 -10.75 -35.30 -14.23
C LEU A 167 -11.32 -34.76 -15.55
N PHE A 168 -10.53 -33.97 -16.27
CA PHE A 168 -10.96 -33.33 -17.52
C PHE A 168 -9.79 -33.12 -18.48
N ASP A 169 -10.02 -33.34 -19.78
CA ASP A 169 -9.05 -33.16 -20.84
C ASP A 169 -9.39 -31.89 -21.65
N MET A 170 -8.50 -30.90 -21.58
CA MET A 170 -8.63 -29.60 -22.25
C MET A 170 -7.93 -29.58 -23.62
N THR A 171 -7.18 -30.63 -23.96
CA THR A 171 -6.37 -30.73 -25.19
C THR A 171 -7.16 -30.41 -26.47
N PRO A 172 -8.43 -30.86 -26.65
CA PRO A 172 -9.18 -30.54 -27.87
C PRO A 172 -9.44 -29.05 -28.10
N SER A 173 -9.37 -28.23 -27.05
CA SER A 173 -9.58 -26.78 -27.12
C SER A 173 -8.29 -25.99 -27.30
N TYR A 174 -7.13 -26.66 -27.36
CA TYR A 174 -5.83 -26.02 -27.45
C TYR A 174 -5.53 -25.59 -28.87
N GLN A 175 -5.31 -24.29 -29.05
CA GLN A 175 -4.92 -23.69 -30.32
C GLN A 175 -3.94 -22.54 -30.06
N ASP A 176 -2.82 -22.53 -30.81
CA ASP A 176 -1.86 -21.41 -30.84
C ASP A 176 -1.39 -20.91 -29.45
N GLY A 177 -1.12 -21.83 -28.52
CA GLY A 177 -0.63 -21.48 -27.18
C GLY A 177 -1.72 -21.16 -26.16
N LEU A 178 -3.00 -21.31 -26.50
CA LEU A 178 -4.13 -21.09 -25.60
C LEU A 178 -5.13 -22.24 -25.68
N ALA A 179 -5.49 -22.81 -24.53
CA ALA A 179 -6.64 -23.69 -24.38
C ALA A 179 -7.78 -22.92 -23.71
N SER A 180 -8.97 -22.89 -24.30
CA SER A 180 -10.10 -22.17 -23.71
C SER A 180 -11.42 -22.89 -23.94
N GLY A 181 -12.27 -22.92 -22.92
CA GLY A 181 -13.57 -23.57 -23.01
C GLY A 181 -14.30 -23.63 -21.68
N THR A 182 -15.33 -24.48 -21.64
CA THR A 182 -16.16 -24.70 -20.46
C THR A 182 -16.32 -26.18 -20.16
N TRP A 183 -16.35 -26.54 -18.88
CA TRP A 183 -16.69 -27.88 -18.40
C TRP A 183 -17.97 -27.83 -17.57
N GLN A 184 -19.03 -28.47 -18.06
CA GLN A 184 -20.38 -28.41 -17.47
C GLN A 184 -20.71 -29.61 -16.55
N ASP A 185 -19.92 -30.68 -16.62
CA ASP A 185 -20.15 -31.93 -15.89
C ASP A 185 -19.35 -31.99 -14.57
N LEU A 186 -19.09 -30.83 -13.97
CA LEU A 186 -18.40 -30.73 -12.68
C LEU A 186 -19.29 -31.30 -11.57
N THR A 187 -18.81 -32.31 -10.84
CA THR A 187 -19.54 -32.84 -9.68
C THR A 187 -19.35 -31.92 -8.46
N ALA A 188 -20.23 -32.02 -7.45
CA ALA A 188 -20.03 -31.30 -6.19
C ALA A 188 -18.67 -31.61 -5.54
N ARG A 189 -18.16 -32.82 -5.74
CA ARG A 189 -16.85 -33.24 -5.24
C ARG A 189 -15.71 -32.52 -5.95
N ASP A 190 -15.79 -32.40 -7.27
CA ASP A 190 -14.79 -31.68 -8.07
C ASP A 190 -14.79 -30.19 -7.74
N ALA A 191 -15.97 -29.58 -7.59
CA ALA A 191 -16.12 -28.20 -7.14
C ALA A 191 -15.53 -27.99 -5.74
N HIS A 192 -15.76 -28.93 -4.80
CA HIS A 192 -15.15 -28.89 -3.47
C HIS A 192 -13.62 -28.94 -3.54
N MET A 193 -13.05 -29.90 -4.28
CA MET A 193 -11.60 -30.02 -4.46
C MET A 193 -10.99 -28.77 -5.11
N LEU A 194 -11.69 -28.16 -6.08
CA LEU A 194 -11.27 -26.90 -6.72
C LEU A 194 -11.19 -25.76 -5.70
N LEU A 195 -12.24 -25.58 -4.89
CA LEU A 195 -12.34 -24.51 -3.90
C LEU A 195 -11.42 -24.72 -2.69
N GLN A 196 -10.98 -25.95 -2.43
CA GLN A 196 -9.97 -26.29 -1.42
C GLN A 196 -8.53 -26.27 -1.96
N ASN A 197 -8.31 -25.81 -3.20
CA ASN A 197 -7.01 -25.78 -3.87
C ASN A 197 -6.35 -27.17 -4.01
N GLU A 198 -7.12 -28.24 -4.18
CA GLU A 198 -6.61 -29.62 -4.27
C GLU A 198 -6.42 -30.13 -5.71
N LEU A 199 -6.80 -29.31 -6.70
CA LEU A 199 -6.68 -29.64 -8.12
C LEU A 199 -5.40 -29.06 -8.73
N PHE A 200 -4.92 -29.72 -9.78
CA PHE A 200 -3.70 -29.39 -10.50
C PHE A 200 -3.95 -29.38 -12.01
N LEU A 201 -3.27 -28.48 -12.72
CA LEU A 201 -3.17 -28.52 -14.16
C LEU A 201 -1.84 -29.15 -14.57
N ASN A 202 -1.86 -29.96 -15.61
CA ASN A 202 -0.69 -30.61 -16.18
C ASN A 202 -0.64 -30.41 -17.69
N VAL A 203 0.51 -29.97 -18.20
CA VAL A 203 0.78 -29.78 -19.62
C VAL A 203 1.91 -30.71 -20.02
N ALA A 204 1.64 -31.59 -20.99
CA ALA A 204 2.62 -32.49 -21.59
C ALA A 204 2.98 -32.04 -23.00
N THR A 205 4.24 -32.22 -23.36
CA THR A 205 4.79 -31.95 -24.69
C THR A 205 5.39 -33.22 -25.28
N LYS A 206 5.71 -33.22 -26.57
CA LYS A 206 6.31 -34.39 -27.26
C LYS A 206 7.56 -34.92 -26.56
N ASP A 207 8.39 -34.05 -25.99
CA ASP A 207 9.62 -34.47 -25.30
C ASP A 207 9.37 -34.86 -23.82
N PHE A 208 8.21 -34.49 -23.27
CA PHE A 208 7.84 -34.69 -21.87
C PHE A 208 6.39 -35.19 -21.77
N GLU A 209 6.17 -36.43 -22.21
CA GLU A 209 4.83 -37.05 -22.31
C GLU A 209 4.12 -37.19 -20.95
N GLU A 210 4.87 -37.33 -19.85
CA GLU A 210 4.30 -37.41 -18.50
C GLU A 210 3.87 -36.04 -17.94
N GLY A 211 4.35 -34.94 -18.53
CA GLY A 211 4.11 -33.56 -18.11
C GLY A 211 5.41 -32.73 -18.06
N GLU A 212 5.52 -31.72 -18.92
CA GLU A 212 6.59 -30.72 -18.88
C GLU A 212 6.36 -29.70 -17.77
N LEU A 213 5.09 -29.27 -17.60
CA LEU A 213 4.67 -28.22 -16.69
C LEU A 213 3.51 -28.70 -15.83
N ARG A 214 3.53 -28.34 -14.56
CA ARG A 214 2.43 -28.59 -13.63
C ARG A 214 2.25 -27.40 -12.70
N GLY A 215 1.01 -27.15 -12.30
CA GLY A 215 0.67 -26.06 -11.38
C GLY A 215 -0.51 -26.46 -10.50
N GLN A 216 -0.45 -26.08 -9.23
CA GLN A 216 -1.60 -26.19 -8.33
C GLN A 216 -2.59 -25.07 -8.65
N ILE A 217 -3.89 -25.39 -8.66
CA ILE A 217 -4.93 -24.38 -8.78
C ILE A 217 -5.15 -23.78 -7.40
N SER A 218 -5.11 -22.46 -7.33
CA SER A 218 -5.28 -21.70 -6.09
C SER A 218 -6.16 -20.48 -6.30
N SER A 219 -6.81 -20.03 -5.22
CA SER A 219 -7.62 -18.82 -5.24
C SER A 219 -6.84 -17.62 -4.71
N LEU A 220 -6.66 -16.60 -5.53
CA LEU A 220 -6.14 -15.30 -5.11
C LEU A 220 -7.27 -14.48 -4.48
N LEU A 221 -7.12 -14.12 -3.22
CA LEU A 221 -8.07 -13.28 -2.49
C LEU A 221 -8.29 -11.96 -3.21
N TYR A 222 -9.52 -11.44 -3.14
CA TYR A 222 -9.87 -10.15 -3.73
C TYR A 222 -8.94 -9.01 -3.25
N SER A 223 -8.24 -8.38 -4.19
CA SER A 223 -7.32 -7.26 -3.92
C SER A 223 -7.85 -5.90 -4.36
N GLY A 224 -9.03 -5.84 -5.00
CA GLY A 224 -9.52 -4.64 -5.68
C GLY A 224 -8.95 -4.42 -7.08
N LEU A 225 -8.01 -5.25 -7.52
CA LEU A 225 -7.40 -5.15 -8.86
C LEU A 225 -8.36 -5.69 -9.94
N LEU A 226 -8.99 -4.79 -10.69
CA LEU A 226 -9.94 -5.13 -11.75
C LEU A 226 -9.31 -5.91 -12.92
N ALA A 227 -7.99 -5.76 -13.13
CA ALA A 227 -7.25 -6.41 -14.19
C ALA A 227 -7.45 -7.94 -14.21
N ARG A 228 -7.58 -8.55 -13.03
CA ARG A 228 -7.78 -10.00 -12.90
C ARG A 228 -9.04 -10.50 -13.62
N TYR A 229 -10.08 -9.67 -13.70
CA TYR A 229 -11.34 -10.02 -14.35
C TYR A 229 -11.35 -9.68 -15.84
N ALA A 230 -10.64 -8.63 -16.24
CA ALA A 230 -10.69 -8.10 -17.60
C ALA A 230 -9.71 -8.76 -18.58
N VAL A 231 -8.53 -9.21 -18.11
CA VAL A 231 -7.46 -9.70 -18.99
C VAL A 231 -6.85 -11.01 -18.51
N LEU A 232 -6.26 -11.75 -19.45
CA LEU A 232 -5.39 -12.88 -19.12
C LEU A 232 -4.06 -12.37 -18.53
N PRO A 233 -3.52 -13.06 -17.51
CA PRO A 233 -2.21 -12.71 -16.97
C PRO A 233 -1.10 -12.94 -17.99
N THR A 234 -0.12 -12.04 -17.99
CA THR A 234 1.08 -12.13 -18.82
C THR A 234 1.97 -13.27 -18.32
N PRO A 235 2.31 -14.28 -19.12
CA PRO A 235 3.19 -15.37 -18.71
C PRO A 235 4.64 -14.89 -18.59
N LEU A 236 5.32 -15.32 -17.53
CA LEU A 236 6.72 -15.04 -17.23
C LEU A 236 7.53 -16.34 -17.35
N ALA A 237 8.39 -16.40 -18.36
CA ALA A 237 9.14 -17.61 -18.71
C ALA A 237 10.65 -17.35 -18.69
N GLY A 238 11.43 -18.37 -18.35
CA GLY A 238 12.88 -18.34 -18.51
C GLY A 238 13.31 -18.30 -19.97
N GLN A 239 12.52 -18.93 -20.85
CA GLN A 239 12.74 -18.92 -22.30
C GLN A 239 12.60 -17.52 -22.93
N PHE A 240 11.95 -16.58 -22.24
CA PHE A 240 11.79 -15.19 -22.69
C PHE A 240 12.91 -14.27 -22.21
N VAL A 241 13.77 -14.72 -21.30
CA VAL A 241 14.96 -13.97 -20.89
C VAL A 241 15.97 -13.95 -22.03
N VAL A 242 16.77 -12.88 -22.14
CA VAL A 242 17.83 -12.75 -23.16
C VAL A 242 19.19 -12.70 -22.47
N PRO A 243 20.07 -13.70 -22.67
CA PRO A 243 19.81 -15.00 -23.32
C PRO A 243 18.87 -15.90 -22.48
N ALA A 244 18.25 -16.88 -23.14
CA ALA A 244 17.26 -17.77 -22.51
C ALA A 244 17.82 -18.50 -21.28
N VAL A 245 17.05 -18.51 -20.19
CA VAL A 245 17.41 -19.15 -18.93
C VAL A 245 16.64 -20.46 -18.77
N ARG A 246 17.40 -21.56 -18.66
CA ARG A 246 16.86 -22.90 -18.36
C ARG A 246 16.57 -23.05 -16.87
N THR A 247 15.48 -22.44 -16.42
CA THR A 247 14.96 -22.57 -15.06
C THR A 247 13.76 -23.53 -15.01
N GLY A 248 13.50 -24.10 -13.84
CA GLY A 248 12.25 -24.80 -13.54
C GLY A 248 11.16 -23.86 -13.01
N ALA A 249 11.51 -22.60 -12.74
CA ALA A 249 10.57 -21.60 -12.27
C ALA A 249 9.67 -21.08 -13.40
N GLY A 250 8.50 -20.58 -13.00
CA GLY A 250 7.55 -19.92 -13.88
C GLY A 250 6.81 -18.84 -13.12
N GLY A 251 6.11 -17.97 -13.83
CA GLY A 251 5.27 -16.97 -13.20
C GLY A 251 4.23 -16.42 -14.16
N HIS A 252 3.34 -15.62 -13.63
CA HIS A 252 2.51 -14.75 -14.44
C HIS A 252 2.23 -13.44 -13.71
N ALA A 253 1.74 -12.45 -14.43
CA ALA A 253 1.44 -11.15 -13.86
C ALA A 253 0.20 -10.49 -14.47
N TRP A 254 -0.60 -9.87 -13.62
CA TRP A 254 -1.60 -8.88 -14.02
C TRP A 254 -1.04 -7.50 -13.82
N LEU A 255 -1.17 -6.65 -14.84
CA LEU A 255 -0.79 -5.24 -14.77
C LEU A 255 -1.90 -4.41 -15.40
N TRP A 256 -2.22 -3.27 -14.78
CA TRP A 256 -3.23 -2.36 -15.27
C TRP A 256 -2.96 -0.92 -14.83
N LEU A 257 -3.32 0.04 -15.67
CA LEU A 257 -3.20 1.47 -15.38
C LEU A 257 -4.59 2.01 -15.01
N ASP A 258 -4.66 2.72 -13.90
CA ASP A 258 -5.88 3.42 -13.50
C ASP A 258 -6.07 4.77 -14.23
N GLU A 259 -7.21 5.43 -13.99
CA GLU A 259 -7.54 6.76 -14.54
C GLU A 259 -6.53 7.85 -14.14
N HIS A 260 -5.73 7.62 -13.09
CA HIS A 260 -4.67 8.52 -12.63
C HIS A 260 -3.29 8.07 -13.13
N CYS A 261 -3.24 7.11 -14.06
CA CYS A 261 -2.01 6.52 -14.58
C CYS A 261 -1.12 5.88 -13.52
N HIS A 262 -1.69 5.41 -12.41
CA HIS A 262 -0.98 4.55 -11.48
C HIS A 262 -0.99 3.12 -12.01
N LEU A 263 0.18 2.49 -11.98
CA LEU A 263 0.33 1.09 -12.38
C LEU A 263 0.03 0.20 -11.19
N HIS A 264 -1.08 -0.50 -11.25
CA HIS A 264 -1.40 -1.60 -10.34
C HIS A 264 -0.84 -2.87 -10.92
N TYR A 265 -0.16 -3.66 -10.10
CA TYR A 265 0.42 -4.92 -10.53
C TYR A 265 0.23 -5.99 -9.48
N GLU A 266 0.18 -7.21 -9.96
CA GLU A 266 0.18 -8.42 -9.17
C GLU A 266 0.89 -9.54 -9.91
N ILE A 267 1.81 -10.19 -9.24
CA ILE A 267 2.74 -11.15 -9.81
C ILE A 267 2.69 -12.40 -8.94
N ALA A 268 2.45 -13.54 -9.55
CA ALA A 268 2.55 -14.85 -8.91
C ALA A 268 3.68 -15.64 -9.57
N VAL A 269 4.52 -16.26 -8.75
CA VAL A 269 5.67 -17.07 -9.21
C VAL A 269 5.66 -18.43 -8.53
N ALA A 270 6.10 -19.46 -9.25
CA ALA A 270 6.22 -20.83 -8.77
C ALA A 270 7.57 -21.41 -9.18
N GLY A 271 8.03 -22.42 -8.45
CA GLY A 271 9.29 -23.12 -8.77
C GLY A 271 10.58 -22.31 -8.57
N LEU A 272 10.52 -21.09 -8.02
CA LEU A 272 11.69 -20.42 -7.47
C LEU A 272 12.15 -21.21 -6.24
N GLY A 273 13.44 -21.52 -6.11
CA GLY A 273 13.99 -22.33 -5.01
C GLY A 273 13.56 -21.84 -3.61
N ARG A 274 13.79 -22.66 -2.58
CA ARG A 274 13.27 -22.44 -1.21
C ARG A 274 13.39 -20.98 -0.76
N ALA A 275 12.36 -20.48 -0.07
CA ALA A 275 12.18 -19.09 0.38
C ALA A 275 13.36 -18.47 1.16
N ASP A 276 14.32 -19.28 1.61
CA ASP A 276 15.54 -18.84 2.30
C ASP A 276 16.69 -18.41 1.36
N ASP A 277 16.59 -18.66 0.04
CA ASP A 277 17.73 -18.55 -0.91
C ASP A 277 17.94 -17.18 -1.59
N GLY A 278 17.18 -16.14 -1.23
CA GLY A 278 17.57 -14.77 -1.54
C GLY A 278 16.44 -13.83 -1.94
N THR A 279 16.80 -12.55 -2.05
CA THR A 279 15.89 -11.48 -2.46
C THR A 279 15.38 -11.71 -3.89
N VAL A 280 14.08 -11.99 -4.03
CA VAL A 280 13.37 -11.96 -5.32
C VAL A 280 12.93 -10.53 -5.58
N SER A 281 13.24 -10.01 -6.78
CA SER A 281 12.88 -8.66 -7.19
C SER A 281 12.20 -8.67 -8.55
N ALA A 282 11.18 -7.82 -8.71
CA ALA A 282 10.50 -7.63 -10.00
C ALA A 282 10.76 -6.22 -10.51
N HIS A 283 11.07 -6.11 -11.79
CA HIS A 283 11.36 -4.85 -12.45
C HIS A 283 10.57 -4.72 -13.74
N LEU A 284 9.97 -3.57 -13.95
CA LEU A 284 9.39 -3.19 -15.23
C LEU A 284 10.43 -2.45 -16.06
N HIS A 285 10.68 -2.89 -17.28
CA HIS A 285 11.66 -2.31 -18.19
C HIS A 285 10.97 -1.79 -19.46
N GLY A 286 11.41 -0.65 -19.98
CA GLY A 286 11.22 -0.27 -21.37
C GLY A 286 12.30 -0.88 -22.28
N VAL A 287 12.09 -0.84 -23.60
CA VAL A 287 13.06 -1.39 -24.57
C VAL A 287 14.16 -0.38 -24.83
N ALA A 288 15.39 -0.78 -24.50
CA ALA A 288 16.61 -0.06 -24.83
C ALA A 288 17.61 -0.98 -25.56
N GLU A 289 17.16 -1.83 -26.49
CA GLU A 289 18.09 -2.66 -27.28
C GLU A 289 18.63 -1.94 -28.53
N LEU A 290 18.08 -0.77 -28.90
CA LEU A 290 18.43 -0.06 -30.15
C LEU A 290 18.58 1.45 -29.94
N ALA A 291 19.57 1.85 -29.14
CA ALA A 291 20.31 3.12 -29.27
C ALA A 291 21.23 3.23 -28.07
N GLY A 292 22.49 3.65 -28.28
CA GLY A 292 23.46 3.94 -27.22
C GLY A 292 23.07 5.12 -26.31
N ARG A 293 21.85 5.14 -25.78
CA ARG A 293 21.40 6.01 -24.70
C ARG A 293 21.84 5.40 -23.38
N SER A 294 22.47 6.22 -22.55
CA SER A 294 23.14 5.84 -21.29
C SER A 294 22.21 5.35 -20.17
N ARG A 295 20.90 5.14 -20.41
CA ARG A 295 19.93 4.87 -19.34
C ARG A 295 18.73 4.08 -19.85
N GLU A 296 18.55 2.87 -19.33
CA GLU A 296 17.34 2.06 -19.57
C GLU A 296 16.21 2.55 -18.64
N PRO A 297 15.02 2.87 -19.16
CA PRO A 297 13.88 3.21 -18.31
C PRO A 297 13.41 1.95 -17.56
N LYS A 298 13.81 1.82 -16.30
CA LYS A 298 13.55 0.67 -15.43
C LYS A 298 12.84 1.11 -14.16
N ARG A 299 11.84 0.38 -13.68
CA ARG A 299 11.18 0.64 -12.40
C ARG A 299 11.16 -0.61 -11.54
N LEU A 300 11.68 -0.51 -10.31
CA LEU A 300 11.53 -1.55 -9.30
C LEU A 300 10.08 -1.60 -8.82
N LEU A 301 9.52 -2.80 -8.80
CA LEU A 301 8.24 -3.11 -8.17
C LEU A 301 8.51 -3.58 -6.73
N LYS A 302 7.59 -3.32 -5.79
CA LYS A 302 7.75 -3.76 -4.39
C LYS A 302 8.04 -5.26 -4.30
N GLY A 303 8.80 -5.63 -3.28
CA GLY A 303 9.28 -6.99 -3.05
C GLY A 303 8.18 -8.03 -2.83
N PHE A 304 8.55 -9.29 -3.03
CA PHE A 304 7.67 -10.44 -2.87
C PHE A 304 7.41 -10.76 -1.39
N TYR A 305 6.17 -11.15 -1.10
CA TYR A 305 5.77 -11.80 0.14
C TYR A 305 5.50 -13.27 -0.19
N GLY A 306 6.50 -14.13 0.03
CA GLY A 306 6.45 -15.52 -0.41
C GLY A 306 6.55 -15.62 -1.93
N THR A 307 5.53 -16.21 -2.56
CA THR A 307 5.43 -16.45 -4.01
C THR A 307 4.65 -15.36 -4.76
N GLU A 308 4.26 -14.29 -4.08
CA GLU A 308 3.39 -13.25 -4.64
C GLU A 308 3.97 -11.85 -4.40
N ALA A 309 3.80 -10.96 -5.36
CA ALA A 309 4.11 -9.54 -5.22
C ALA A 309 2.94 -8.71 -5.77
N GLN A 310 2.42 -7.80 -4.97
CA GLN A 310 1.35 -6.89 -5.37
C GLN A 310 1.66 -5.46 -4.93
N GLY A 311 1.16 -4.49 -5.69
CA GLY A 311 1.33 -3.10 -5.31
C GLY A 311 0.84 -2.11 -6.34
N VAL A 312 1.04 -0.84 -5.99
CA VAL A 312 0.70 0.31 -6.83
C VAL A 312 1.94 1.15 -6.98
N VAL A 313 2.39 1.34 -8.23
CA VAL A 313 3.45 2.28 -8.58
C VAL A 313 2.81 3.59 -8.97
N LYS A 314 3.10 4.62 -8.17
CA LYS A 314 2.77 6.00 -8.48
C LYS A 314 3.91 6.62 -9.27
N ASP A 315 3.57 7.55 -10.17
CA ASP A 315 4.53 8.32 -10.96
C ASP A 315 5.45 7.42 -11.82
N LEU A 316 4.86 6.70 -12.77
CA LEU A 316 5.62 5.97 -13.77
C LEU A 316 6.24 6.96 -14.78
N ASP A 317 7.47 6.68 -15.22
CA ASP A 317 8.17 7.54 -16.18
C ASP A 317 7.43 7.59 -17.52
N ALA A 318 7.45 8.74 -18.20
CA ALA A 318 6.79 8.94 -19.50
C ALA A 318 7.26 7.93 -20.54
N GLU A 319 8.56 7.63 -20.55
CA GLU A 319 9.16 6.68 -21.49
C GLU A 319 8.64 5.26 -21.22
N LEU A 320 8.48 4.89 -19.95
CA LEU A 320 7.89 3.60 -19.55
C LEU A 320 6.40 3.49 -19.92
N LEU A 321 5.62 4.56 -19.73
CA LEU A 321 4.21 4.60 -20.15
C LEU A 321 4.07 4.42 -21.67
N GLN A 322 4.97 5.04 -22.44
CA GLN A 322 5.04 4.88 -23.90
C GLN A 322 5.40 3.43 -24.29
N HIS A 323 6.38 2.83 -23.62
CA HIS A 323 6.73 1.42 -23.88
C HIS A 323 5.61 0.44 -23.52
N LEU A 324 4.84 0.72 -22.46
CA LEU A 324 3.62 -0.03 -22.12
C LEU A 324 2.56 0.11 -23.23
N ALA A 325 2.33 1.33 -23.71
CA ALA A 325 1.37 1.62 -24.78
C ALA A 325 1.74 0.94 -26.11
N GLN A 326 3.03 0.92 -26.46
CA GLN A 326 3.54 0.28 -27.68
C GLN A 326 3.69 -1.25 -27.52
N GLY A 327 3.55 -1.76 -26.30
CA GLY A 327 3.79 -3.17 -25.99
C GLY A 327 5.24 -3.57 -26.20
N THR A 328 6.19 -2.65 -26.05
CA THR A 328 7.62 -2.96 -26.07
C THR A 328 8.14 -3.23 -24.66
N ALA A 329 7.45 -2.76 -23.61
CA ALA A 329 7.82 -3.02 -22.23
C ALA A 329 7.83 -4.52 -21.88
N PHE A 330 8.65 -4.88 -20.89
CA PHE A 330 8.66 -6.22 -20.32
C PHE A 330 8.83 -6.19 -18.80
N LEU A 331 8.18 -7.15 -18.14
CA LEU A 331 8.36 -7.43 -16.73
C LEU A 331 9.47 -8.49 -16.60
N GLN A 332 10.42 -8.25 -15.70
CA GLN A 332 11.51 -9.17 -15.42
C GLN A 332 11.59 -9.47 -13.92
N VAL A 333 11.60 -10.75 -13.57
CA VAL A 333 11.84 -11.23 -12.21
C VAL A 333 13.27 -11.72 -12.11
N SER A 334 14.02 -11.19 -11.15
CA SER A 334 15.41 -11.55 -10.88
C SER A 334 15.54 -12.19 -9.51
N THR A 335 16.38 -13.22 -9.42
CA THR A 335 16.78 -13.88 -8.17
C THR A 335 18.28 -13.69 -7.93
N LYS A 336 18.75 -14.09 -6.75
CA LYS A 336 20.18 -14.08 -6.42
C LYS A 336 21.02 -14.96 -7.38
N LEU A 337 20.46 -16.08 -7.83
CA LEU A 337 21.13 -16.99 -8.78
C LEU A 337 21.13 -16.43 -10.21
N HIS A 338 20.09 -15.67 -10.55
CA HIS A 338 19.90 -15.08 -11.88
C HIS A 338 19.69 -13.56 -11.78
N PRO A 339 20.73 -12.77 -11.42
CA PRO A 339 20.59 -11.33 -11.19
C PRO A 339 20.19 -10.56 -12.46
N ARG A 340 20.58 -11.08 -13.63
CA ARG A 340 20.21 -10.53 -14.95
C ARG A 340 18.79 -10.87 -15.41
N GLY A 341 18.01 -11.56 -14.58
CA GLY A 341 16.67 -12.03 -14.87
C GLY A 341 16.61 -13.56 -14.89
N GLU A 342 15.65 -14.12 -14.17
CA GLU A 342 15.29 -15.54 -14.23
C GLU A 342 14.05 -15.77 -15.08
N LEU A 343 13.07 -14.87 -14.98
CA LEU A 343 11.81 -14.90 -15.72
C LEU A 343 11.58 -13.56 -16.40
N ARG A 344 11.05 -13.58 -17.63
CA ARG A 344 10.65 -12.37 -18.35
C ARG A 344 9.28 -12.58 -18.99
N GLY A 345 8.49 -11.52 -19.14
CA GLY A 345 7.28 -11.52 -19.97
C GLY A 345 6.99 -10.15 -20.56
N ARG A 346 6.52 -10.13 -21.80
CA ARG A 346 6.21 -8.91 -22.54
C ARG A 346 4.89 -8.32 -22.04
N VAL A 347 4.89 -7.03 -21.71
CA VAL A 347 3.72 -6.34 -21.16
C VAL A 347 3.23 -5.31 -22.17
N HIS A 348 1.93 -5.36 -22.46
CA HIS A 348 1.26 -4.40 -23.34
C HIS A 348 -0.01 -3.89 -22.65
N ILE A 349 -0.04 -2.59 -22.39
CA ILE A 349 -1.19 -1.90 -21.77
C ILE A 349 -1.46 -0.65 -22.61
N PRO A 350 -2.42 -0.71 -23.55
CA PRO A 350 -2.86 0.46 -24.29
C PRO A 350 -3.26 1.57 -23.30
N ASN A 351 -2.68 2.75 -23.46
CA ASN A 351 -2.94 3.89 -22.58
C ASN A 351 -2.73 5.22 -23.31
N GLN A 352 -3.38 6.28 -22.81
CA GLN A 352 -3.21 7.66 -23.27
C GLN A 352 -2.56 8.52 -22.17
N CYS A 353 -1.77 7.88 -21.30
CA CYS A 353 -1.17 8.53 -20.14
C CYS A 353 -0.02 9.43 -20.59
N GLU A 354 -0.22 10.74 -20.48
CA GLU A 354 0.85 11.74 -20.60
C GLU A 354 1.26 12.20 -19.20
N VAL A 355 2.55 12.44 -18.97
CA VAL A 355 3.04 12.91 -17.67
C VAL A 355 2.54 14.32 -17.42
N GLY A 356 1.53 14.44 -16.56
CA GLY A 356 0.98 15.72 -16.09
C GLY A 356 -0.12 16.28 -16.99
N GLY A 357 -1.37 15.85 -16.77
CA GLY A 357 -2.54 16.56 -17.28
C GLY A 357 -3.68 15.62 -17.67
N MET A 358 -4.82 15.76 -16.99
CA MET A 358 -6.11 15.28 -17.49
C MET A 358 -6.29 15.72 -18.95
N ARG A 359 -6.59 14.78 -19.84
CA ARG A 359 -7.29 15.09 -21.09
C ARG A 359 -8.77 14.77 -20.90
N LEU A 360 -9.56 15.81 -20.66
CA LEU A 360 -10.96 15.80 -21.05
C LEU A 360 -11.00 15.81 -22.60
N ALA A 361 -11.90 14.99 -23.14
CA ALA A 361 -12.29 14.72 -24.53
C ALA A 361 -11.84 15.69 -25.65
N PRO A 362 -11.67 15.16 -26.89
CA PRO A 362 -11.07 15.89 -28.00
C PRO A 362 -12.02 16.97 -28.54
N ARG A 363 -11.45 18.11 -28.91
CA ARG A 363 -12.11 19.08 -29.78
C ARG A 363 -11.15 19.47 -30.88
N ASP A 364 -11.54 19.05 -32.08
CA ASP A 364 -11.23 19.45 -33.45
C ASP A 364 -9.88 20.09 -33.78
N GLU A 365 -9.32 19.53 -34.84
CA GLU A 365 -8.15 19.96 -35.60
C GLU A 365 -8.28 21.42 -36.06
N ASP A 366 -7.35 22.25 -35.60
CA ASP A 366 -6.61 23.24 -36.41
C ASP A 366 -5.86 24.16 -35.44
N ASP A 367 -4.54 23.98 -35.34
CA ASP A 367 -3.57 25.09 -35.40
C ASP A 367 -2.15 24.57 -35.06
N LEU A 368 -1.24 24.81 -35.99
CA LEU A 368 0.20 24.53 -35.90
C LEU A 368 0.85 25.36 -34.77
N PRO A 369 1.90 24.86 -34.08
CA PRO A 369 2.51 25.57 -32.97
C PRO A 369 3.60 26.55 -33.47
N GLU A 370 3.33 27.86 -33.36
CA GLU A 370 4.38 28.89 -33.40
C GLU A 370 4.44 29.69 -32.09
N ALA A 371 5.64 29.70 -31.51
CA ALA A 371 6.23 30.70 -30.62
C ALA A 371 5.50 31.13 -29.32
N SER A 372 6.08 30.68 -28.21
CA SER A 372 6.35 31.43 -26.97
C SER A 372 5.79 32.86 -26.83
N ARG A 373 4.85 33.07 -25.89
CA ARG A 373 4.70 34.15 -24.87
C ARG A 373 3.22 34.26 -24.41
N PRO A 374 2.88 35.09 -23.40
CA PRO A 374 2.94 34.87 -21.96
C PRO A 374 1.49 34.81 -21.40
N ARG A 375 0.80 33.67 -21.49
CA ARG A 375 -0.58 33.54 -20.98
C ARG A 375 -0.73 32.75 -19.67
N ASP A 376 0.33 32.09 -19.19
CA ASP A 376 0.26 31.22 -18.00
C ASP A 376 0.22 31.95 -16.65
N VAL A 377 0.64 33.21 -16.56
CA VAL A 377 0.79 33.92 -15.27
C VAL A 377 -0.57 34.27 -14.64
N GLU A 378 -1.56 34.63 -15.46
CA GLU A 378 -2.91 35.01 -14.99
C GLU A 378 -3.73 33.79 -14.53
N GLN A 379 -3.55 32.63 -15.16
CA GLN A 379 -4.17 31.37 -14.73
C GLN A 379 -3.51 30.81 -13.48
N LEU A 380 -2.17 30.86 -13.36
CA LEU A 380 -1.47 30.45 -12.14
C LEU A 380 -1.88 31.29 -10.92
N LYS A 381 -2.12 32.60 -11.08
CA LYS A 381 -2.59 33.47 -9.99
C LYS A 381 -3.99 33.10 -9.48
N LYS A 382 -4.81 32.44 -10.30
CA LYS A 382 -6.16 31.98 -9.95
C LYS A 382 -6.18 30.58 -9.34
N ASP A 383 -5.10 29.81 -9.44
CA ASP A 383 -5.00 28.48 -8.84
C ASP A 383 -4.83 28.60 -7.31
N PRO A 384 -5.78 28.06 -6.51
CA PRO A 384 -5.70 28.08 -5.06
C PRO A 384 -4.54 27.26 -4.49
N ASN A 385 -3.80 26.46 -5.28
CA ASN A 385 -2.65 25.69 -4.81
C ASN A 385 -1.30 26.28 -5.27
N SER A 386 -1.31 27.37 -6.05
CA SER A 386 -0.09 28.07 -6.48
C SER A 386 0.64 28.73 -5.31
N CYS A 387 1.97 28.84 -5.42
CA CYS A 387 2.81 29.54 -4.45
C CYS A 387 3.38 30.80 -5.07
N PHE A 388 3.55 31.85 -4.27
CA PHE A 388 4.15 33.10 -4.72
C PHE A 388 5.55 33.25 -4.11
N PHE A 389 6.58 33.36 -4.95
CA PHE A 389 7.97 33.43 -4.50
C PHE A 389 8.81 34.32 -5.43
N GLU A 390 9.61 35.22 -4.86
CA GLU A 390 10.48 36.17 -5.61
C GLU A 390 9.75 36.93 -6.73
N GLY A 391 8.50 37.34 -6.48
CA GLY A 391 7.70 38.08 -7.45
C GLY A 391 7.08 37.22 -8.57
N GLN A 392 7.28 35.90 -8.56
CA GLN A 392 6.75 34.99 -9.58
C GLN A 392 5.76 33.97 -8.96
N PRO A 393 4.58 33.77 -9.59
CA PRO A 393 3.72 32.65 -9.22
C PRO A 393 4.31 31.34 -9.74
N ARG A 394 4.29 30.31 -8.90
CA ARG A 394 4.81 28.97 -9.14
C ARG A 394 3.67 27.97 -8.98
N ALA A 395 3.56 27.03 -9.91
CA ALA A 395 2.53 25.99 -9.87
C ALA A 395 2.80 25.01 -8.71
N HIS A 396 1.74 24.35 -8.21
CA HIS A 396 1.89 23.26 -7.26
C HIS A 396 2.78 22.15 -7.83
N GLY A 397 3.78 21.70 -7.06
CA GLY A 397 4.74 20.69 -7.47
C GLY A 397 5.97 21.25 -8.20
N ALA A 398 5.97 22.53 -8.59
CA ALA A 398 7.12 23.16 -9.24
C ALA A 398 8.35 23.18 -8.31
N ARG A 399 9.53 22.96 -8.89
CA ARG A 399 10.84 23.06 -8.22
C ARG A 399 11.73 24.05 -8.98
N TRP A 400 12.42 24.94 -8.28
CA TRP A 400 13.30 25.95 -8.88
C TRP A 400 14.43 26.34 -7.93
N ALA A 401 15.54 26.86 -8.46
CA ALA A 401 16.58 27.49 -7.65
C ALA A 401 16.20 28.97 -7.40
N PRO A 402 16.29 29.48 -6.16
CA PRO A 402 15.98 30.87 -5.86
C PRO A 402 17.02 31.82 -6.48
N ALA A 403 16.61 33.04 -6.81
CA ALA A 403 17.49 34.04 -7.41
C ALA A 403 18.60 34.50 -6.46
N TYR A 404 18.36 34.50 -5.15
CA TYR A 404 19.38 34.87 -4.15
C TYR A 404 20.46 33.79 -3.96
N ASP A 405 20.15 32.53 -4.26
CA ASP A 405 21.09 31.41 -4.14
C ASP A 405 20.83 30.34 -5.21
N PRO A 406 21.19 30.65 -6.47
CA PRO A 406 20.88 29.79 -7.61
C PRO A 406 21.70 28.49 -7.63
N LYS A 407 22.73 28.40 -6.78
CA LYS A 407 23.68 27.28 -6.76
C LYS A 407 23.41 26.34 -5.60
N CYS A 408 23.13 26.87 -4.41
CA CYS A 408 23.11 26.12 -3.15
C CYS A 408 21.74 25.97 -2.49
N SER A 409 20.65 26.41 -3.12
CA SER A 409 19.31 26.28 -2.57
C SER A 409 18.33 25.72 -3.60
N LEU A 410 17.40 24.86 -3.17
CA LEU A 410 16.32 24.35 -4.00
C LEU A 410 14.97 24.63 -3.34
N CYS A 411 14.11 25.34 -4.04
CA CYS A 411 12.77 25.67 -3.61
C CYS A 411 11.73 24.77 -4.28
N SER A 412 10.64 24.48 -3.57
CA SER A 412 9.49 23.76 -4.10
C SER A 412 8.17 24.37 -3.63
N CYS A 413 7.12 24.25 -4.46
CA CYS A 413 5.78 24.74 -4.13
C CYS A 413 4.83 23.59 -3.72
N GLN A 414 4.34 23.60 -2.49
CA GLN A 414 3.33 22.65 -2.00
C GLN A 414 2.12 23.38 -1.41
N LYS A 415 0.98 23.35 -2.11
CA LYS A 415 -0.31 23.89 -1.64
C LYS A 415 -0.15 25.27 -0.97
N ARG A 416 0.33 26.25 -1.73
CA ARG A 416 0.70 27.63 -1.32
C ARG A 416 1.97 27.82 -0.48
N THR A 417 2.55 26.76 0.06
CA THR A 417 3.76 26.86 0.88
C THR A 417 4.99 26.70 0.01
N VAL A 418 5.90 27.67 0.08
CA VAL A 418 7.23 27.55 -0.53
C VAL A 418 8.18 26.96 0.51
N ILE A 419 8.85 25.88 0.15
CA ILE A 419 9.85 25.23 0.98
C ILE A 419 11.18 25.31 0.23
N CYS A 420 12.14 26.05 0.77
CA CYS A 420 13.49 26.18 0.23
C CYS A 420 14.49 25.52 1.17
N ASP A 421 15.13 24.45 0.70
CA ASP A 421 16.12 23.71 1.46
C ASP A 421 17.52 23.97 0.88
N PRO A 422 18.55 24.18 1.73
CA PRO A 422 19.92 24.31 1.28
C PRO A 422 20.49 22.95 0.87
N ILE A 423 21.31 22.94 -0.18
CA ILE A 423 22.08 21.78 -0.63
C ILE A 423 23.17 21.52 0.40
N LEU A 424 23.09 20.37 1.07
CA LEU A 424 24.11 19.91 2.02
C LEU A 424 25.15 19.07 1.30
N CYS A 425 26.39 19.54 1.29
CA CYS A 425 27.50 18.85 0.65
C CYS A 425 28.03 17.69 1.50
N GLN A 426 28.46 16.62 0.83
CA GLN A 426 29.15 15.51 1.50
C GLN A 426 30.56 15.95 1.93
N PRO A 427 31.05 15.56 3.12
CA PRO A 427 32.43 15.81 3.52
C PRO A 427 33.39 15.01 2.63
N LEU A 428 34.32 15.70 1.98
CA LEU A 428 35.33 15.09 1.09
C LEU A 428 36.62 14.76 1.85
N ASN A 429 37.05 13.51 1.78
CA ASN A 429 38.34 13.05 2.31
C ASN A 429 39.43 13.14 1.24
N CYS A 430 39.88 14.36 0.92
CA CYS A 430 41.00 14.57 0.01
C CYS A 430 41.88 15.74 0.45
N THR A 431 43.15 15.71 0.04
CA THR A 431 44.19 16.65 0.51
C THR A 431 44.01 18.06 -0.06
N ARG A 432 43.29 18.23 -1.18
CA ARG A 432 43.02 19.54 -1.79
C ARG A 432 41.63 19.54 -2.41
N GLN A 433 40.75 20.38 -1.85
CA GLN A 433 39.40 20.60 -2.32
C GLN A 433 39.36 21.88 -3.16
N VAL A 434 38.67 21.82 -4.29
CA VAL A 434 38.44 22.93 -5.23
C VAL A 434 36.94 23.16 -5.31
N HIS A 435 36.51 24.41 -5.21
CA HIS A 435 35.11 24.78 -5.44
C HIS A 435 34.96 25.24 -6.89
N PRO A 436 34.26 24.47 -7.75
CA PRO A 436 33.95 24.92 -9.11
C PRO A 436 32.93 26.06 -9.06
N ASP A 437 33.11 27.09 -9.89
CA ASP A 437 32.24 28.27 -9.90
C ASP A 437 30.79 27.97 -10.30
N ASP A 438 30.49 26.81 -10.89
CA ASP A 438 29.18 26.40 -11.40
C ASP A 438 28.41 25.44 -10.46
N ARG A 439 28.97 25.07 -9.30
CA ARG A 439 28.38 24.07 -8.39
C ARG A 439 28.39 24.54 -6.93
N CYS A 440 27.40 24.08 -6.17
CA CYS A 440 27.37 24.34 -4.74
C CYS A 440 28.48 23.63 -3.96
N CYS A 441 28.82 22.38 -4.34
CA CYS A 441 29.69 21.55 -3.51
C CYS A 441 31.14 21.49 -4.01
N PRO A 442 32.11 21.44 -3.08
CA PRO A 442 33.52 21.28 -3.43
C PRO A 442 33.75 19.92 -4.11
N VAL A 443 34.83 19.83 -4.88
CA VAL A 443 35.32 18.60 -5.52
C VAL A 443 36.82 18.45 -5.24
N CYS A 444 37.38 17.24 -5.35
CA CYS A 444 38.80 17.02 -5.09
C CYS A 444 39.65 17.37 -6.32
N GLU A 445 40.81 18.03 -6.12
CA GLU A 445 41.77 18.31 -7.18
C GLU A 445 42.53 17.02 -7.55
N GLU A 446 42.32 16.50 -8.76
CA GLU A 446 43.08 15.33 -9.24
C GLU A 446 44.52 15.75 -9.61
N LYS A 447 45.51 15.30 -8.83
CA LYS A 447 46.92 15.35 -9.23
C LYS A 447 47.16 14.32 -10.34
N LYS A 448 47.59 14.75 -11.52
CA LYS A 448 48.25 13.87 -12.50
C LYS A 448 49.72 13.65 -12.09
N PRO A 449 50.13 12.40 -11.87
CA PRO A 449 51.42 11.94 -12.38
C PRO A 449 51.31 10.59 -13.08
N GLY A 450 52.34 10.28 -13.87
CA GLY A 450 52.35 9.27 -14.91
C GLY A 450 52.30 7.79 -14.48
N GLN A 451 52.13 6.99 -15.53
CA GLN A 451 52.03 5.53 -15.64
C GLN A 451 52.99 4.74 -14.73
N ASP A 452 52.47 3.86 -13.85
CA ASP A 452 52.35 2.41 -14.08
C ASP A 452 51.97 1.62 -12.79
N VAL A 453 51.36 0.44 -13.02
CA VAL A 453 50.87 -0.64 -12.11
C VAL A 453 49.43 -0.55 -11.52
N PRO A 454 48.80 -1.69 -11.18
CA PRO A 454 47.81 -2.43 -11.96
C PRO A 454 46.35 -2.07 -11.65
N LYS A 455 45.49 -2.21 -12.67
CA LYS A 455 44.02 -2.05 -12.66
C LYS A 455 43.33 -2.54 -11.38
N ALA A 456 43.06 -1.62 -10.46
CA ALA A 456 41.94 -1.67 -9.54
C ALA A 456 41.28 -0.29 -9.54
N GLU A 457 39.95 -0.30 -9.67
CA GLU A 457 39.06 0.87 -9.53
C GLU A 457 39.16 1.98 -10.58
N LYS A 458 39.19 1.58 -11.87
CA LYS A 458 38.31 2.29 -12.82
C LYS A 458 36.89 1.84 -12.50
N ALA A 459 36.11 2.78 -11.97
CA ALA A 459 34.66 2.72 -11.93
C ALA A 459 34.17 2.09 -13.23
N ARG A 460 33.73 0.83 -13.11
CA ARG A 460 33.01 0.16 -14.17
C ARG A 460 31.73 0.94 -14.34
N ASP A 461 31.63 1.57 -15.50
CA ASP A 461 30.45 1.62 -16.33
C ASP A 461 29.52 0.41 -16.02
N SER A 462 28.58 0.59 -15.10
CA SER A 462 27.46 -0.33 -14.91
C SER A 462 26.19 0.49 -14.78
N SER A 463 25.24 0.14 -15.63
CA SER A 463 23.85 0.60 -15.71
C SER A 463 23.01 0.21 -14.48
N GLU A 464 23.63 0.13 -13.29
CA GLU A 464 23.02 -0.31 -12.05
C GLU A 464 22.74 0.88 -11.13
N GLY A 465 21.46 1.15 -10.87
CA GLY A 465 21.00 2.24 -10.01
C GLY A 465 19.63 1.93 -9.39
N CYS A 466 19.26 2.70 -8.37
CA CYS A 466 18.02 2.54 -7.62
C CYS A 466 17.18 3.81 -7.74
N TYR A 467 15.86 3.65 -7.90
CA TYR A 467 14.92 4.76 -7.86
C TYR A 467 14.35 4.91 -6.45
N PHE A 468 14.32 6.13 -5.91
CA PHE A 468 13.77 6.40 -4.58
C PHE A 468 12.43 7.17 -4.67
N ASP A 469 11.35 6.53 -4.22
CA ASP A 469 9.99 7.08 -4.28
C ASP A 469 9.81 8.38 -3.46
N GLY A 470 10.59 8.58 -2.40
CA GLY A 470 10.43 9.74 -1.52
C GLY A 470 10.67 11.06 -2.24
N ASP A 471 11.76 11.17 -3.00
CA ASP A 471 12.14 12.40 -3.69
C ASP A 471 12.01 12.34 -5.22
N LYS A 472 11.59 11.17 -5.73
CA LYS A 472 11.39 10.83 -7.15
C LYS A 472 12.68 10.86 -7.97
N THR A 473 13.81 10.46 -7.38
CA THR A 473 15.12 10.57 -8.03
C THR A 473 15.89 9.25 -8.12
N TRP A 474 16.78 9.18 -9.10
CA TRP A 474 17.67 8.04 -9.33
C TRP A 474 18.98 8.17 -8.56
N ARG A 475 19.53 7.03 -8.16
CA ARG A 475 20.77 6.90 -7.39
C ARG A 475 21.64 5.82 -8.01
N GLY A 476 22.94 6.08 -8.19
CA GLY A 476 23.87 5.07 -8.70
C GLY A 476 24.09 3.93 -7.70
N ALA A 477 24.48 2.75 -8.18
CA ALA A 477 24.87 1.62 -7.33
C ALA A 477 25.91 2.03 -6.28
N GLY A 478 25.72 1.58 -5.03
CA GLY A 478 26.63 1.86 -3.91
C GLY A 478 26.51 3.26 -3.31
N THR A 479 25.71 4.15 -3.90
CA THR A 479 25.51 5.49 -3.33
C THR A 479 24.73 5.43 -2.02
N GLN A 480 25.13 6.28 -1.06
CA GLN A 480 24.47 6.46 0.23
C GLN A 480 23.93 7.89 0.37
N TRP A 481 22.70 8.05 0.86
CA TRP A 481 22.09 9.36 1.04
C TRP A 481 21.09 9.39 2.20
N HIS A 482 20.81 10.59 2.71
CA HIS A 482 19.68 10.82 3.61
C HIS A 482 18.40 11.01 2.78
N PRO A 483 17.33 10.23 3.02
CA PRO A 483 16.13 10.30 2.19
C PRO A 483 15.34 11.58 2.46
N VAL A 484 14.80 12.18 1.40
CA VAL A 484 13.79 13.25 1.51
C VAL A 484 12.42 12.59 1.30
N VAL A 485 11.54 12.66 2.30
CA VAL A 485 10.22 12.00 2.28
C VAL A 485 9.13 13.03 2.53
N PRO A 486 8.26 13.35 1.57
CA PRO A 486 7.10 14.21 1.78
C PRO A 486 6.11 13.59 2.79
N PRO A 487 5.50 14.38 3.71
CA PRO A 487 5.65 15.82 3.94
C PRO A 487 6.83 16.22 4.86
N PHE A 488 7.64 15.27 5.31
CA PHE A 488 8.63 15.43 6.40
C PHE A 488 9.97 16.06 5.97
N GLY A 489 10.25 16.17 4.68
CA GLY A 489 11.51 16.74 4.17
C GLY A 489 12.70 15.79 4.37
N LEU A 490 13.91 16.34 4.50
CA LEU A 490 15.16 15.58 4.64
C LEU A 490 15.26 14.86 6.00
N ILE A 491 15.34 13.53 5.98
CA ILE A 491 15.47 12.71 7.18
C ILE A 491 16.96 12.43 7.45
N LYS A 492 17.60 13.25 8.29
CA LYS A 492 18.99 13.03 8.73
C LYS A 492 19.19 11.78 9.60
N CYS A 493 18.11 11.14 10.05
CA CYS A 493 18.14 9.96 10.92
C CYS A 493 18.16 8.61 10.21
N ALA A 494 18.15 8.58 8.89
CA ALA A 494 18.27 7.35 8.13
C ALA A 494 19.30 7.54 7.02
N VAL A 495 20.13 6.53 6.78
CA VAL A 495 21.05 6.48 5.65
C VAL A 495 20.56 5.37 4.73
N CYS A 496 20.13 5.75 3.54
CA CYS A 496 19.71 4.86 2.48
C CYS A 496 20.89 4.53 1.59
N THR A 497 21.05 3.26 1.23
CA THR A 497 22.10 2.74 0.34
C THR A 497 21.45 2.08 -0.87
N CYS A 498 21.92 2.40 -2.06
CA CYS A 498 21.47 1.74 -3.29
C CYS A 498 22.22 0.42 -3.49
N LYS A 499 21.50 -0.71 -3.41
CA LYS A 499 22.05 -2.03 -3.75
C LYS A 499 21.97 -2.22 -5.27
N GLY A 500 23.06 -1.90 -5.98
CA GLY A 500 23.13 -1.91 -7.44
C GLY A 500 22.65 -3.21 -8.10
N ALA A 501 22.99 -4.36 -7.52
CA ALA A 501 22.62 -5.68 -8.05
C ALA A 501 21.10 -5.97 -8.00
N THR A 502 20.36 -5.37 -7.05
CA THR A 502 18.91 -5.61 -6.87
C THR A 502 18.04 -4.40 -7.23
N GLY A 503 18.63 -3.22 -7.42
CA GLY A 503 17.90 -1.96 -7.58
C GLY A 503 17.18 -1.49 -6.30
N GLU A 504 17.39 -2.19 -5.18
CA GLU A 504 16.71 -1.95 -3.91
C GLU A 504 17.39 -0.81 -3.13
N VAL A 505 16.56 0.06 -2.56
CA VAL A 505 16.99 1.08 -1.61
C VAL A 505 16.88 0.53 -0.19
N HIS A 506 18.03 0.30 0.46
CA HIS A 506 18.09 -0.18 1.84
C HIS A 506 18.38 0.97 2.79
N CYS A 507 17.44 1.34 3.66
CA CYS A 507 17.59 2.44 4.60
C CYS A 507 17.80 1.95 6.03
N GLU A 508 18.92 2.34 6.63
CA GLU A 508 19.25 2.03 8.02
C GLU A 508 19.15 3.27 8.89
N LYS A 509 18.72 3.09 10.15
CA LYS A 509 18.68 4.20 11.10
C LYS A 509 20.11 4.57 11.52
N VAL A 510 20.42 5.87 11.52
CA VAL A 510 21.70 6.38 12.02
C VAL A 510 21.89 5.95 13.47
N GLN A 511 22.98 5.24 13.75
CA GLN A 511 23.37 4.88 15.11
C GLN A 511 24.09 6.06 15.77
N CYS A 512 23.49 6.61 16.81
CA CYS A 512 24.09 7.72 17.54
C CYS A 512 25.10 7.22 18.59
N PRO A 513 26.22 7.94 18.79
CA PRO A 513 27.17 7.61 19.83
C PRO A 513 26.51 7.65 21.21
N ARG A 514 26.94 6.77 22.12
CA ARG A 514 26.48 6.77 23.51
C ARG A 514 27.00 8.02 24.21
N LEU A 515 26.11 8.80 24.79
CA LEU A 515 26.42 10.03 25.51
C LEU A 515 26.34 9.76 27.02
N SER A 516 27.32 10.27 27.76
CA SER A 516 27.43 10.11 29.22
C SER A 516 26.86 11.29 30.02
N CYS A 517 26.32 12.31 29.35
CA CYS A 517 25.74 13.48 30.00
C CYS A 517 24.24 13.33 30.29
N THR A 518 23.79 13.99 31.36
CA THR A 518 22.42 13.89 31.88
C THR A 518 21.37 14.55 30.98
N ASN A 519 21.73 15.58 30.21
CA ASN A 519 20.81 16.28 29.31
C ASN A 519 21.42 16.52 27.92
N PRO A 520 21.41 15.50 27.04
CA PRO A 520 21.89 15.65 25.68
C PRO A 520 20.89 16.44 24.82
N VAL A 521 21.36 17.47 24.13
CA VAL A 521 20.55 18.39 23.32
C VAL A 521 20.86 18.24 21.83
N ARG A 522 19.90 18.56 20.96
CA ARG A 522 20.18 18.68 19.52
C ARG A 522 20.61 20.11 19.24
N LEU A 523 21.74 20.29 18.57
CA LEU A 523 22.23 21.63 18.22
C LEU A 523 21.34 22.28 17.17
N SER A 524 20.82 21.51 16.20
CA SER A 524 19.78 21.94 15.28
C SER A 524 18.52 21.06 15.38
N PRO A 525 17.31 21.60 15.11
CA PRO A 525 16.07 20.81 15.07
C PRO A 525 16.13 19.63 14.09
N SER A 526 16.99 19.74 13.06
CA SER A 526 17.16 18.74 12.00
C SER A 526 18.17 17.64 12.33
N ASP A 527 18.96 17.76 13.40
CA ASP A 527 20.02 16.80 13.71
C ASP A 527 19.47 15.49 14.22
N CYS A 528 20.02 14.37 13.73
CA CYS A 528 19.58 13.08 14.25
C CYS A 528 20.04 12.83 15.68
N CYS A 529 21.35 13.01 15.91
CA CYS A 529 22.01 12.69 17.16
C CYS A 529 22.10 13.91 18.08
N LYS A 530 21.87 13.66 19.36
CA LYS A 530 22.06 14.66 20.41
C LYS A 530 23.55 14.78 20.74
N GLN A 531 23.93 15.89 21.34
CA GLN A 531 25.27 16.14 21.84
C GLN A 531 25.20 16.64 23.27
N CYS A 532 26.28 16.42 24.03
CA CYS A 532 26.40 17.02 25.35
C CYS A 532 26.71 18.51 25.17
N PRO A 533 25.93 19.42 25.79
CA PRO A 533 26.26 20.84 25.75
C PRO A 533 27.65 21.04 26.36
N ALA A 534 28.48 21.88 25.71
CA ALA A 534 29.80 22.22 26.23
C ALA A 534 29.65 22.87 27.62
N PRO A 535 30.51 22.56 28.60
CA PRO A 535 30.44 23.21 29.90
C PRO A 535 30.71 24.71 29.71
N GLU A 536 29.70 25.54 29.97
CA GLU A 536 29.90 26.97 30.14
C GLU A 536 30.83 27.16 31.34
N LYS A 537 31.92 27.91 31.14
CA LYS A 537 32.90 28.25 32.17
C LYS A 537 32.19 28.97 33.32
N SER A 538 31.98 28.28 34.44
CA SER A 538 31.70 28.94 35.71
C SER A 538 32.99 29.51 36.30
N PRO A 539 32.94 30.67 37.00
CA PRO A 539 34.03 31.13 37.86
C PRO A 539 34.24 30.18 39.05
N PRO A 540 35.40 30.22 39.73
CA PRO A 540 35.92 29.09 40.48
C PRO A 540 35.21 28.87 41.82
N GLU A 541 35.04 27.57 42.10
CA GLU A 541 34.98 26.85 43.37
C GLU A 541 34.56 27.59 44.64
N LEU A 542 33.46 27.10 45.24
CA LEU A 542 33.36 26.77 46.67
C LEU A 542 32.06 26.00 46.90
N SER A 543 32.13 24.68 47.00
CA SER A 543 31.14 23.93 47.78
C SER A 543 31.78 22.66 48.33
N ASP A 544 32.48 22.87 49.44
CA ASP A 544 32.41 21.94 50.54
C ASP A 544 30.97 21.97 51.12
N MET A 545 30.57 20.85 51.72
CA MET A 545 29.40 20.65 52.61
C MET A 545 28.12 19.97 52.06
N MET A 546 27.74 18.95 52.84
CA MET A 546 26.61 18.02 52.76
C MET A 546 25.25 18.61 53.17
N GLN A 547 24.18 17.94 52.67
CA GLN A 547 22.82 17.73 53.23
C GLN A 547 21.87 18.91 53.51
N ALA A 548 20.62 18.83 52.97
CA ALA A 548 19.37 18.79 53.76
C ALA A 548 18.10 18.77 52.86
N ASP A 549 17.04 18.11 53.36
CA ASP A 549 15.68 18.02 52.82
C ASP A 549 15.05 19.38 52.47
N GLY A 550 14.96 19.69 51.17
CA GLY A 550 14.16 20.82 50.66
C GLY A 550 12.71 20.43 50.34
N PRO A 551 11.73 21.34 50.45
CA PRO A 551 10.32 21.04 50.19
C PRO A 551 10.10 20.60 48.73
N ARG A 552 9.38 19.48 48.54
CA ARG A 552 9.15 18.87 47.22
C ARG A 552 8.30 19.77 46.31
N ALA A 553 8.79 20.00 45.08
CA ALA A 553 8.07 20.73 44.04
C ALA A 553 6.93 19.88 43.45
N CYS A 554 5.83 20.53 43.06
CA CYS A 554 4.69 19.89 42.40
C CYS A 554 4.87 19.87 40.88
N ARG A 555 4.44 18.79 40.21
CA ARG A 555 4.46 18.68 38.75
C ARG A 555 3.04 18.74 38.18
N PHE A 556 2.78 19.74 37.34
CA PHE A 556 1.50 19.86 36.62
C PHE A 556 1.76 20.05 35.11
N GLY A 557 1.36 19.06 34.31
CA GLY A 557 1.73 18.98 32.90
C GLY A 557 3.24 18.77 32.71
N ARG A 558 3.90 19.66 31.94
CA ARG A 558 5.37 19.67 31.72
C ARG A 558 6.11 20.67 32.63
N HIS A 559 5.41 21.40 33.48
CA HIS A 559 5.98 22.44 34.33
C HIS A 559 6.07 21.99 35.79
N TRP A 560 7.07 22.52 36.49
CA TRP A 560 7.33 22.28 37.91
C TRP A 560 7.08 23.58 38.67
N TYR A 561 6.37 23.47 39.79
CA TYR A 561 6.01 24.60 40.64
C TYR A 561 6.55 24.35 42.05
N MET A 562 7.17 25.37 42.63
CA MET A 562 7.73 25.29 43.98
C MET A 562 6.62 25.23 45.02
N ASN A 563 6.94 24.74 46.21
CA ASN A 563 5.98 24.69 47.32
C ASN A 563 5.43 26.10 47.64
N ASN A 564 4.11 26.21 47.80
CA ASN A 564 3.31 27.44 47.92
C ASN A 564 3.20 28.33 46.66
N GLU A 565 3.68 27.88 45.49
CA GLU A 565 3.48 28.61 44.24
C GLU A 565 2.07 28.37 43.68
N SER A 566 1.40 29.43 43.23
CA SER A 566 0.06 29.38 42.63
C SER A 566 0.05 29.81 41.16
N TRP A 567 -0.66 29.09 40.30
CA TRP A 567 -0.71 29.34 38.85
C TRP A 567 -2.09 29.04 38.24
N HIS A 568 -2.33 29.51 37.01
CA HIS A 568 -3.49 29.11 36.20
C HIS A 568 -3.08 28.00 35.21
N PRO A 569 -3.84 26.90 35.11
CA PRO A 569 -3.44 25.77 34.27
C PRO A 569 -3.70 26.06 32.78
N THR A 570 -2.73 25.70 31.93
CA THR A 570 -2.85 25.78 30.46
C THR A 570 -3.19 24.40 29.90
N VAL A 571 -4.37 24.25 29.28
CA VAL A 571 -4.87 22.96 28.76
C VAL A 571 -5.01 23.05 27.25
N PRO A 572 -4.21 22.33 26.44
CA PRO A 572 -4.39 22.28 24.99
C PRO A 572 -5.70 21.58 24.60
N PRO A 573 -6.43 22.05 23.57
CA PRO A 573 -6.17 23.20 22.70
C PRO A 573 -6.65 24.56 23.25
N PHE A 574 -7.20 24.63 24.45
CA PHE A 574 -7.97 25.77 24.99
C PHE A 574 -7.13 26.91 25.62
N GLY A 575 -5.85 26.69 25.90
CA GLY A 575 -4.97 27.72 26.48
C GLY A 575 -5.10 27.86 28.00
N GLU A 576 -4.72 29.01 28.55
CA GLU A 576 -4.65 29.30 30.00
C GLU A 576 -6.05 29.52 30.61
N MET A 577 -6.41 28.71 31.61
CA MET A 577 -7.73 28.74 32.25
C MET A 577 -7.76 29.71 33.44
N LYS A 578 -7.90 31.01 33.19
CA LYS A 578 -7.85 32.09 34.21
C LYS A 578 -8.93 32.04 35.31
N CYS A 579 -9.93 31.17 35.17
CA CYS A 579 -10.96 30.94 36.18
C CYS A 579 -10.62 29.84 37.20
N ILE A 580 -9.50 29.15 37.01
CA ILE A 580 -9.04 28.05 37.88
C ILE A 580 -7.68 28.44 38.41
N THR A 581 -7.53 28.51 39.72
CA THR A 581 -6.24 28.76 40.36
C THR A 581 -5.78 27.47 41.01
N CYS A 582 -4.60 27.00 40.63
CA CYS A 582 -3.93 25.87 41.23
C CYS A 582 -2.79 26.36 42.13
N TRP A 583 -2.44 25.60 43.16
CA TRP A 583 -1.27 25.86 43.99
C TRP A 583 -0.63 24.57 44.48
N CYS A 584 0.67 24.65 44.75
CA CYS A 584 1.47 23.53 45.22
C CYS A 584 1.56 23.52 46.75
N VAL A 585 1.22 22.39 47.38
CA VAL A 585 1.45 22.17 48.82
C VAL A 585 2.17 20.83 49.00
N ALA A 586 3.40 20.89 49.48
CA ALA A 586 4.27 19.76 49.82
C ALA A 586 4.41 18.67 48.72
N GLY A 587 4.36 19.06 47.44
CA GLY A 587 4.47 18.14 46.29
C GLY A 587 3.14 17.70 45.71
N GLU A 588 2.00 18.06 46.32
CA GLU A 588 0.65 17.82 45.80
C GLU A 588 0.00 19.08 45.23
N THR A 589 -0.66 18.93 44.08
CA THR A 589 -1.31 20.04 43.36
C THR A 589 -2.78 20.14 43.73
N HIS A 590 -3.20 21.28 44.26
CA HIS A 590 -4.60 21.59 44.56
C HIS A 590 -5.12 22.66 43.60
N CYS A 591 -6.32 22.50 43.05
CA CYS A 591 -6.91 23.46 42.12
C CYS A 591 -8.35 23.80 42.52
N GLN A 592 -8.69 25.09 42.48
CA GLN A 592 -10.03 25.59 42.78
C GLN A 592 -10.51 26.52 41.67
N ARG A 593 -11.76 26.31 41.24
CA ARG A 593 -12.44 27.19 40.29
C ARG A 593 -13.08 28.35 41.06
N GLN A 594 -12.90 29.56 40.55
CA GLN A 594 -13.57 30.74 41.09
C GLN A 594 -15.07 30.70 40.72
N GLU A 595 -15.95 30.72 41.72
CA GLU A 595 -17.39 30.84 41.51
C GLU A 595 -17.78 32.32 41.38
N CYS A 596 -18.50 32.67 40.30
CA CYS A 596 -19.00 34.03 40.09
C CYS A 596 -20.43 34.14 40.63
N PRO A 597 -20.78 35.22 41.36
CA PRO A 597 -22.16 35.43 41.81
C PRO A 597 -23.12 35.64 40.63
N PRO A 598 -24.37 35.16 40.71
CA PRO A 598 -25.35 35.28 39.61
C PRO A 598 -25.77 36.75 39.46
N SER A 599 -25.22 37.46 38.48
CA SER A 599 -25.60 38.84 38.20
C SER A 599 -26.75 38.90 37.19
N ALA A 600 -27.93 39.31 37.66
CA ALA A 600 -29.04 39.74 36.81
C ALA A 600 -28.74 41.15 36.26
N CYS A 601 -28.12 41.23 35.08
CA CYS A 601 -27.80 42.50 34.42
C CYS A 601 -27.99 42.41 32.90
N SER A 602 -28.75 43.34 32.32
CA SER A 602 -29.22 43.30 30.92
C SER A 602 -28.22 43.79 29.86
N GLY A 603 -26.93 43.86 30.16
CA GLY A 603 -25.90 44.25 29.19
C GLY A 603 -24.52 43.78 29.61
N SER A 604 -23.91 42.89 28.82
CA SER A 604 -22.56 42.37 29.09
C SER A 604 -21.59 42.85 28.02
N ALA A 605 -20.55 43.57 28.44
CA ALA A 605 -19.34 43.77 27.67
C ALA A 605 -18.22 42.94 28.31
N LYS A 606 -17.79 41.87 27.65
CA LYS A 606 -16.58 41.13 28.02
C LYS A 606 -15.37 42.02 27.69
N LYS A 607 -14.71 42.59 28.69
CA LYS A 607 -13.30 42.94 28.53
C LYS A 607 -12.48 41.66 28.64
N GLU A 608 -11.66 41.42 27.61
CA GLU A 608 -10.69 40.34 27.55
C GLU A 608 -9.81 40.36 28.82
N ASN A 609 -9.50 39.18 29.39
CA ASN A 609 -8.64 38.96 30.58
C ASN A 609 -9.22 38.91 32.02
N ARG A 610 -10.51 38.69 32.29
CA ARG A 610 -10.97 38.39 33.69
C ARG A 610 -11.99 37.24 33.76
N CYS A 611 -11.95 36.48 34.88
CA CYS A 611 -12.83 35.31 35.07
C CYS A 611 -14.33 35.69 35.22
N CYS A 612 -14.66 36.69 36.05
CA CYS A 612 -16.04 37.13 36.26
C CYS A 612 -16.31 38.50 35.60
N THR A 613 -17.48 38.66 34.98
CA THR A 613 -17.98 39.92 34.42
C THR A 613 -18.52 40.82 35.54
N ARG A 614 -18.23 42.13 35.48
CA ARG A 614 -18.85 43.14 36.36
C ARG A 614 -19.91 43.90 35.58
N CYS A 615 -21.08 44.13 36.18
CA CYS A 615 -22.10 45.00 35.61
C CYS A 615 -21.62 46.45 35.64
N GLN A 616 -21.84 47.17 34.54
CA GLN A 616 -21.51 48.58 34.45
C GLN A 616 -22.55 49.37 35.26
N ALA A 617 -22.12 50.10 36.29
CA ALA A 617 -22.99 51.04 36.99
C ALA A 617 -23.29 52.22 36.07
N PRO A 618 -24.52 52.78 36.07
CA PRO A 618 -24.86 53.92 35.24
C PRO A 618 -24.12 55.18 35.72
N ASP A 619 -23.55 55.93 34.77
CA ASP A 619 -22.87 57.19 35.03
C ASP A 619 -23.87 58.25 35.52
N THR A 620 -23.76 58.62 36.79
CA THR A 620 -24.27 59.91 37.30
C THR A 620 -23.19 60.58 38.16
N LEU A 621 -22.67 61.69 37.60
CA LEU A 621 -22.25 62.98 38.17
C LEU A 621 -21.73 63.09 39.62
N SER A 622 -20.78 64.04 39.75
CA SER A 622 -20.18 64.70 40.93
C SER A 622 -19.08 63.91 41.65
N ASP A 623 -17.94 64.46 42.04
CA ASP A 623 -17.48 65.84 42.14
C ASP A 623 -15.96 65.79 42.40
N VAL A 624 -15.14 66.61 41.73
CA VAL A 624 -13.98 67.23 42.39
C VAL A 624 -13.82 68.64 41.85
N LEU A 625 -14.40 69.57 42.61
CA LEU A 625 -13.90 70.91 42.92
C LEU A 625 -12.39 71.09 42.63
N GLU A 626 -12.06 71.87 41.61
CA GLU A 626 -11.00 72.88 41.70
C GLU A 626 -11.57 74.22 41.19
N LYS A 627 -11.64 75.19 42.10
CA LYS A 627 -11.83 76.63 41.87
C LYS A 627 -10.51 77.30 42.27
N PRO A 628 -10.27 78.58 41.95
CA PRO A 628 -10.69 79.37 40.78
C PRO A 628 -9.54 80.30 40.27
N HIS A 629 -9.66 80.88 39.06
CA HIS A 629 -9.62 82.34 38.90
C HIS A 629 -10.07 82.80 37.51
N ASP A 630 -10.90 83.83 37.54
CA ASP A 630 -11.47 84.69 36.50
C ASP A 630 -10.52 85.15 35.38
N ASP A 631 -11.05 85.33 34.15
CA ASP A 631 -11.50 86.65 33.71
C ASP A 631 -12.26 86.63 32.36
N ALA A 632 -13.42 87.29 32.41
CA ALA A 632 -14.27 87.98 31.42
C ALA A 632 -14.53 87.45 29.97
N PRO A 633 -15.74 87.76 29.40
CA PRO A 633 -16.27 87.16 28.18
C PRO A 633 -16.34 88.10 26.96
N GLU A 634 -16.35 87.55 25.74
CA GLU A 634 -17.01 88.09 24.55
C GLU A 634 -17.28 86.89 23.60
N VAL A 635 -18.52 86.44 23.31
CA VAL A 635 -19.61 87.06 22.55
C VAL A 635 -19.25 87.22 21.06
N TRP A 636 -19.63 86.22 20.23
CA TRP A 636 -20.67 86.30 19.18
C TRP A 636 -20.43 85.46 17.90
N SER A 637 -21.43 84.61 17.67
CA SER A 637 -22.23 84.37 16.45
C SER A 637 -21.64 83.96 15.09
N HIS A 638 -22.44 83.06 14.51
CA HIS A 638 -22.62 82.60 13.12
C HIS A 638 -21.80 81.40 12.62
#